data_AF-A0AAP2JW24-F1
#
_entry.id   AF-A0AAP2JW24-F1
#
_cell.length_a   1.000
_cell.length_b   1.000
_cell.length_c   1.000
_cell.angle_alpha   90.00
_cell.angle_beta   90.00
_cell.angle_gamma   90.00
#
_symmetry.space_group_name_H-M   'P 1'
#
loop_
_entity.id
_entity.type
_entity.pdbx_description
1 polymer ?
#
loop_
_entity_poly.entity_id
_entity_poly.type
_entity_poly.pdbx_seq_one_letter_code
_entity_poly.pdbx_strand_id
1 'polypeptide(L)'
;MFNPTTSALPSITEIIEAENTYPFTLNPENDNRILLDIWHIIHEANTNPLISDKYLEVQLFQQRFNDIINAKMKYFNKNQFPNDLIGELKANVTFAQASIIPAKNRIAGDTHPTLVSDRNTLILVKPHKIIAESEPFQFKIFDKKNNLLITKELLPPSKLPPTANNHIPETDLLPRYFNKTNKFDLTINHNDDLKKVTENPIYFDKLIKINDKINIIFNDPSPQKTFVINNNTEYSYKYISIYNDSNKTVKIEYGNKHTSLKKNNSLIFICDGNGRWQTKKDVEISEYYRVTPSSFEFKLKGFTQLLAPRKEGRTDTNNLDQYFKIHSSIELELTDNDWVKKIYLINNKQHSGKKILFSSKTKKQTEISFNNNIVSLKKGEQRLLVCNFDGVWENTPIAAPPPLTISPSIIDGSLYDLLISDNSQIQKITNDSESFNQLIAHNETIKIATSDGNWAPKFRLNANDFFHNKKVMFSSEASYTSSIFYGSKKYELKTGEKITFIYDIKKKWVPITEPTTSAPLENLAYSENTWSAIIPKEYIKPGIRFEFNTLESTGALNDVKIGAPNILMINTIDIGMLTPPRNEFDFQNNHELNRQYGQTVPAATLIVTRFDPVYLTQVVTPRGELFIDKATGEGGGHDGNMRHEITKDLISDGINSANYGINSSQASAPSFLPTFQVTMHNSVGVYENGIQHHGWSGGGGKATLYESKGNEVSHELGHNFGLGDYHGGPEGGTHTTPDKKNSSWLWDCEYNYFIPNLSHDGVFNTDAMSSGYPFDSNYNSFTAYTPNSLAAIQKRLQNSYIFSPESTTGYKKWDSEKAEMVDASPDLSELIFFHYSTKNGENLTDEKLNTFAEKYKFIHIQSGNGYHTPNMIFPPATPKNKGSIIKISSFADWSSNVIVNSVESKITKDKILSYISNGHTWQKIESQGIYKKPDKQGVPIITLTGFYDPDGKFERQSCIPLYGSFGMVYRPDEHIPPDSPYLEVILQDGTINKYQLHAFRMKEGLMNKYHVNIEWKLNPVKVNIYVNNKIVHTEDIEIKTLKHPTTINGEIV
;
A
#
# COMPACT_ATOMS: atom_id res chain seq x y z
N MET A 1 10.22 -69.08 59.21
CA MET A 1 11.57 -68.52 58.95
C MET A 1 11.59 -67.97 57.53
N PHE A 2 12.32 -66.87 57.34
CA PHE A 2 12.72 -66.20 56.08
C PHE A 2 11.77 -65.15 55.46
N ASN A 3 12.29 -63.92 55.47
CA ASN A 3 12.04 -62.75 54.62
C ASN A 3 13.22 -62.68 53.61
N PRO A 4 13.33 -61.73 52.64
CA PRO A 4 12.45 -61.22 51.57
C PRO A 4 13.13 -61.32 50.16
N THR A 5 12.45 -60.94 49.05
CA THR A 5 12.94 -59.99 47.99
C THR A 5 12.06 -59.92 46.72
N THR A 6 11.76 -58.67 46.32
CA THR A 6 11.57 -58.10 44.95
C THR A 6 10.46 -58.63 44.02
N SER A 7 9.37 -57.86 43.89
CA SER A 7 8.49 -57.87 42.70
C SER A 7 8.86 -56.70 41.78
N ALA A 8 9.17 -57.03 40.53
CA ALA A 8 9.55 -56.13 39.46
C ALA A 8 8.37 -55.27 38.97
N LEU A 9 8.71 -54.05 38.53
CA LEU A 9 7.86 -53.12 37.78
C LEU A 9 7.46 -53.71 36.40
N PRO A 10 6.23 -53.50 35.91
CA PRO A 10 5.85 -53.79 34.52
C PRO A 10 6.46 -52.80 33.53
N SER A 11 6.58 -53.22 32.27
CA SER A 11 7.25 -52.49 31.17
C SER A 11 6.38 -51.40 30.54
N ILE A 12 7.05 -50.43 29.92
CA ILE A 12 6.52 -49.20 29.30
C ILE A 12 5.51 -49.43 28.16
N THR A 13 5.31 -50.66 27.68
CA THR A 13 4.43 -50.95 26.54
C THR A 13 2.96 -51.11 26.92
N GLU A 14 2.62 -51.38 28.19
CA GLU A 14 1.22 -51.55 28.64
C GLU A 14 0.54 -50.23 29.06
N ILE A 15 1.25 -49.10 29.09
CA ILE A 15 0.70 -47.78 29.44
C ILE A 15 0.16 -47.04 28.19
N ILE A 16 0.57 -47.43 26.98
CA ILE A 16 0.26 -46.68 25.74
C ILE A 16 -1.13 -47.02 25.17
N GLU A 17 -1.79 -48.11 25.59
CA GLU A 17 -3.11 -48.49 25.04
C GLU A 17 -4.34 -47.96 25.83
N ALA A 18 -4.16 -47.14 26.87
CA ALA A 18 -5.26 -46.62 27.69
C ALA A 18 -5.74 -45.17 27.37
N GLU A 19 -5.16 -44.47 26.40
CA GLU A 19 -5.46 -43.04 26.13
C GLU A 19 -6.56 -42.76 25.08
N ASN A 20 -7.49 -43.69 24.82
CA ASN A 20 -8.59 -43.47 23.86
C ASN A 20 -9.99 -43.29 24.47
N THR A 21 -10.11 -42.96 25.77
CA THR A 21 -11.45 -42.73 26.37
C THR A 21 -11.49 -41.58 27.37
N TYR A 22 -11.54 -40.34 26.89
CA TYR A 22 -12.38 -39.26 27.48
C TYR A 22 -12.64 -38.16 26.43
N PRO A 23 -13.89 -37.95 25.99
CA PRO A 23 -14.23 -36.88 25.07
C PRO A 23 -14.39 -35.56 25.84
N PHE A 24 -13.48 -34.62 25.65
CA PHE A 24 -13.73 -33.22 26.01
C PHE A 24 -14.82 -32.67 25.07
N THR A 25 -16.05 -32.56 25.57
CA THR A 25 -17.07 -31.71 24.96
C THR A 25 -16.89 -30.31 25.54
N LEU A 26 -16.22 -29.43 24.79
CA LEU A 26 -16.08 -28.01 25.14
C LEU A 26 -17.29 -27.23 24.58
N ASN A 27 -17.89 -26.40 25.44
CA ASN A 27 -19.05 -25.58 25.13
C ASN A 27 -18.64 -24.36 24.26
N PRO A 28 -19.19 -24.17 23.05
CA PRO A 28 -18.62 -23.29 22.01
C PRO A 28 -18.79 -21.77 22.20
N GLU A 29 -19.30 -21.26 23.32
CA GLU A 29 -19.69 -19.84 23.42
C GLU A 29 -18.75 -18.88 24.18
N ASN A 30 -17.74 -19.32 24.96
CA ASN A 30 -17.10 -18.43 25.98
C ASN A 30 -15.56 -18.31 26.04
N ASP A 31 -14.78 -18.74 25.04
CA ASP A 31 -13.37 -19.14 25.29
C ASP A 31 -12.21 -18.23 24.80
N ASN A 32 -12.42 -17.01 24.28
CA ASN A 32 -11.31 -16.24 23.68
C ASN A 32 -10.19 -15.82 24.66
N ARG A 33 -10.47 -15.75 25.97
CA ARG A 33 -9.43 -15.48 26.99
C ARG A 33 -8.70 -16.71 27.50
N ILE A 34 -9.29 -17.89 27.36
CA ILE A 34 -8.61 -19.15 27.66
C ILE A 34 -7.47 -19.36 26.65
N LEU A 35 -7.65 -18.97 25.39
CA LEU A 35 -6.58 -18.99 24.38
C LEU A 35 -5.43 -18.03 24.72
N LEU A 36 -5.73 -16.83 25.20
CA LEU A 36 -4.72 -15.84 25.61
C LEU A 36 -3.95 -16.29 26.87
N ASP A 37 -4.65 -16.92 27.81
CA ASP A 37 -4.05 -17.51 29.02
C ASP A 37 -3.16 -18.72 28.68
N ILE A 38 -3.58 -19.58 27.73
CA ILE A 38 -2.75 -20.71 27.27
C ILE A 38 -1.53 -20.19 26.48
N TRP A 39 -1.72 -19.16 25.65
CA TRP A 39 -0.63 -18.51 24.92
C TRP A 39 0.42 -17.91 25.88
N HIS A 40 -0.02 -17.26 26.95
CA HIS A 40 0.86 -16.78 28.01
C HIS A 40 1.65 -17.92 28.67
N ILE A 41 0.99 -19.02 29.02
CA ILE A 41 1.63 -20.20 29.64
C ILE A 41 2.68 -20.81 28.69
N ILE A 42 2.40 -20.85 27.38
CA ILE A 42 3.33 -21.32 26.34
C ILE A 42 4.54 -20.39 26.18
N HIS A 43 4.30 -19.09 26.15
CA HIS A 43 5.35 -18.08 26.05
C HIS A 43 6.27 -18.12 27.28
N GLU A 44 5.70 -18.31 28.47
CA GLU A 44 6.43 -18.45 29.74
C GLU A 44 7.21 -19.78 29.80
N ALA A 45 6.66 -20.89 29.27
CA ALA A 45 7.35 -22.17 29.14
C ALA A 45 8.53 -22.11 28.14
N ASN A 46 8.37 -21.41 27.03
CA ASN A 46 9.42 -21.21 26.01
C ASN A 46 10.54 -20.29 26.46
N THR A 47 10.26 -19.41 27.41
CA THR A 47 11.22 -18.48 27.98
C THR A 47 11.84 -19.03 29.27
N ASN A 48 11.63 -20.32 29.61
CA ASN A 48 12.20 -21.01 30.77
C ASN A 48 13.20 -22.15 30.41
N PRO A 49 14.53 -21.99 30.61
CA PRO A 49 15.61 -22.90 30.20
C PRO A 49 15.90 -24.04 31.16
N LEU A 50 15.15 -24.19 32.26
CA LEU A 50 15.32 -25.34 33.17
C LEU A 50 14.54 -26.58 32.74
N ILE A 51 14.03 -26.62 31.51
CA ILE A 51 13.13 -27.66 31.03
C ILE A 51 13.77 -28.35 29.81
N SER A 52 14.74 -29.24 30.03
CA SER A 52 15.27 -30.10 28.95
C SER A 52 14.30 -31.22 28.58
N ASP A 53 13.53 -31.71 29.56
CA ASP A 53 12.74 -32.94 29.40
C ASP A 53 11.26 -32.69 29.10
N LYS A 54 10.73 -31.47 29.31
CA LYS A 54 9.38 -31.08 28.83
C LYS A 54 9.38 -30.31 27.52
N TYR A 55 10.52 -30.21 26.81
CA TYR A 55 10.57 -29.55 25.50
C TYR A 55 9.66 -30.24 24.48
N LEU A 56 9.57 -31.57 24.57
CA LEU A 56 8.65 -32.37 23.76
C LEU A 56 7.18 -32.14 24.19
N GLU A 57 6.90 -32.04 25.49
CA GLU A 57 5.55 -31.70 25.98
C GLU A 57 5.14 -30.27 25.59
N VAL A 58 6.05 -29.29 25.59
CA VAL A 58 5.79 -27.91 25.18
C VAL A 58 5.61 -27.82 23.66
N GLN A 59 6.35 -28.60 22.86
CA GLN A 59 6.11 -28.71 21.42
C GLN A 59 4.79 -29.40 21.11
N LEU A 60 4.47 -30.50 21.80
CA LEU A 60 3.18 -31.19 21.68
C LEU A 60 2.03 -30.32 22.19
N PHE A 61 2.26 -29.48 23.20
CA PHE A 61 1.28 -28.56 23.75
C PHE A 61 1.12 -27.31 22.88
N GLN A 62 2.19 -26.81 22.25
CA GLN A 62 2.12 -25.80 21.18
C GLN A 62 1.42 -26.33 19.96
N GLN A 63 1.70 -27.57 19.57
CA GLN A 63 1.01 -28.24 18.50
C GLN A 63 -0.46 -28.37 18.86
N ARG A 64 -0.82 -28.90 20.04
CA ARG A 64 -2.19 -28.95 20.54
C ARG A 64 -2.85 -27.59 20.67
N PHE A 65 -2.11 -26.56 21.06
CA PHE A 65 -2.61 -25.19 21.17
C PHE A 65 -2.85 -24.56 19.81
N ASN A 66 -1.93 -24.78 18.86
CA ASN A 66 -2.13 -24.43 17.46
C ASN A 66 -3.27 -25.24 16.87
N ASP A 67 -3.45 -26.50 17.26
CA ASP A 67 -4.59 -27.35 16.88
C ASP A 67 -5.89 -26.83 17.49
N ILE A 68 -5.88 -26.34 18.75
CA ILE A 68 -7.03 -25.70 19.41
C ILE A 68 -7.34 -24.34 18.80
N ILE A 69 -6.33 -23.52 18.48
CA ILE A 69 -6.49 -22.26 17.74
C ILE A 69 -7.05 -22.57 16.37
N ASN A 70 -6.46 -23.49 15.61
CA ASN A 70 -6.92 -23.92 14.29
C ASN A 70 -8.33 -24.51 14.36
N ALA A 71 -8.68 -25.24 15.42
CA ALA A 71 -10.04 -25.73 15.68
C ALA A 71 -11.03 -24.60 16.01
N LYS A 72 -10.54 -23.46 16.54
CA LYS A 72 -11.33 -22.24 16.81
C LYS A 72 -11.26 -21.21 15.67
N MET A 73 -10.42 -21.41 14.64
CA MET A 73 -10.32 -20.52 13.50
C MET A 73 -11.60 -20.57 12.68
N LYS A 74 -12.12 -19.40 12.35
CA LYS A 74 -13.22 -19.23 11.40
C LYS A 74 -12.59 -19.04 10.03
N TYR A 75 -12.80 -19.99 9.14
CA TYR A 75 -12.33 -19.87 7.76
C TYR A 75 -13.40 -19.21 6.89
N PHE A 76 -13.02 -18.12 6.22
CA PHE A 76 -13.88 -17.38 5.30
C PHE A 76 -14.21 -18.23 4.07
N ASN A 77 -13.19 -18.72 3.37
CA ASN A 77 -13.32 -19.51 2.15
C ASN A 77 -13.29 -21.01 2.45
N LYS A 78 -14.48 -21.62 2.42
CA LYS A 78 -14.70 -23.06 2.56
C LYS A 78 -15.05 -23.74 1.25
N ASN A 79 -14.93 -23.03 0.12
CA ASN A 79 -15.30 -23.60 -1.17
C ASN A 79 -14.43 -24.82 -1.51
N GLN A 80 -15.05 -25.77 -2.19
CA GLN A 80 -14.40 -26.93 -2.78
C GLN A 80 -14.63 -26.88 -4.29
N PHE A 81 -13.62 -26.42 -5.03
CA PHE A 81 -13.68 -26.37 -6.48
C PHE A 81 -13.05 -27.64 -7.08
N PRO A 82 -13.39 -28.00 -8.34
CA PRO A 82 -12.66 -29.02 -9.08
C PRO A 82 -11.17 -28.72 -9.16
N ASN A 83 -10.36 -29.74 -9.40
CA ASN A 83 -8.91 -29.63 -9.46
C ASN A 83 -8.44 -28.64 -10.55
N ASP A 84 -7.48 -27.77 -10.22
CA ASP A 84 -6.85 -26.84 -11.16
C ASP A 84 -5.59 -27.41 -11.83
N LEU A 85 -4.95 -28.42 -11.23
CA LEU A 85 -3.66 -28.96 -11.66
C LEU A 85 -3.77 -30.06 -12.72
N ILE A 86 -2.69 -30.29 -13.45
CA ILE A 86 -2.49 -31.45 -14.33
C ILE A 86 -1.44 -32.36 -13.65
N GLY A 87 -1.80 -33.60 -13.37
CA GLY A 87 -0.94 -34.56 -12.66
C GLY A 87 -1.70 -35.35 -11.60
N GLU A 88 -0.94 -36.05 -10.77
CA GLU A 88 -1.46 -36.89 -9.67
C GLU A 88 -1.93 -36.03 -8.49
N LEU A 89 -1.18 -34.98 -8.16
CA LEU A 89 -1.56 -34.01 -7.13
C LEU A 89 -2.81 -33.25 -7.58
N LYS A 90 -3.85 -33.28 -6.74
CA LYS A 90 -5.10 -32.54 -6.95
C LYS A 90 -5.17 -31.37 -5.98
N ALA A 91 -5.35 -30.16 -6.49
CA ALA A 91 -5.43 -28.96 -5.67
C ALA A 91 -6.23 -27.84 -6.34
N ASN A 92 -6.74 -26.93 -5.53
CA ASN A 92 -7.19 -25.61 -5.99
C ASN A 92 -6.05 -24.61 -5.87
N VAL A 93 -5.91 -23.74 -6.88
CA VAL A 93 -4.92 -22.67 -6.88
C VAL A 93 -5.63 -21.33 -6.99
N THR A 94 -5.29 -20.42 -6.10
CA THR A 94 -5.70 -19.02 -6.16
C THR A 94 -4.45 -18.15 -6.07
N PHE A 95 -4.52 -16.96 -6.64
CA PHE A 95 -3.47 -15.96 -6.57
C PHE A 95 -3.96 -14.75 -5.79
N ALA A 96 -3.07 -13.94 -5.23
CA ALA A 96 -3.43 -12.63 -4.70
C ALA A 96 -2.50 -11.53 -5.26
N GLN A 97 -3.11 -10.46 -5.73
CA GLN A 97 -2.46 -9.18 -6.09
C GLN A 97 -3.27 -8.06 -5.42
N ALA A 98 -3.94 -7.19 -6.19
CA ALA A 98 -4.88 -6.22 -5.62
C ALA A 98 -6.13 -6.90 -5.03
N SER A 99 -6.45 -8.10 -5.50
CA SER A 99 -7.49 -8.97 -4.94
C SER A 99 -7.05 -10.42 -5.04
N ILE A 100 -7.76 -11.31 -4.36
CA ILE A 100 -7.62 -12.77 -4.53
C ILE A 100 -8.36 -13.19 -5.80
N ILE A 101 -7.65 -13.90 -6.68
CA ILE A 101 -8.05 -14.25 -8.04
C ILE A 101 -7.98 -15.77 -8.22
N PRO A 102 -9.08 -16.43 -8.63
CA PRO A 102 -9.05 -17.86 -8.94
C PRO A 102 -8.23 -18.17 -10.20
N ALA A 103 -7.37 -19.19 -10.13
CA ALA A 103 -6.48 -19.56 -11.23
C ALA A 103 -7.22 -20.09 -12.45
N LYS A 104 -8.16 -21.03 -12.25
CA LYS A 104 -8.91 -21.68 -13.34
C LYS A 104 -10.38 -21.90 -13.02
N ASN A 105 -10.72 -22.67 -11.98
CA ASN A 105 -12.12 -22.93 -11.64
C ASN A 105 -12.77 -21.72 -10.92
N ARG A 106 -13.99 -21.36 -11.34
CA ARG A 106 -14.73 -20.17 -10.87
C ARG A 106 -16.23 -20.46 -10.77
N ILE A 107 -16.95 -19.60 -10.04
CA ILE A 107 -18.41 -19.57 -10.09
C ILE A 107 -18.84 -19.12 -11.50
N ALA A 108 -19.85 -19.78 -12.07
CA ALA A 108 -20.30 -19.49 -13.43
C ALA A 108 -20.80 -18.03 -13.55
N GLY A 109 -20.27 -17.30 -14.53
CA GLY A 109 -20.59 -15.88 -14.74
C GLY A 109 -19.98 -14.92 -13.71
N ASP A 110 -19.01 -15.38 -12.91
CA ASP A 110 -18.24 -14.54 -12.00
C ASP A 110 -17.10 -13.81 -12.75
N THR A 111 -16.92 -12.54 -12.45
CA THR A 111 -15.94 -11.67 -13.13
C THR A 111 -14.84 -11.28 -12.18
N HIS A 112 -13.61 -11.66 -12.51
CA HIS A 112 -12.40 -11.33 -11.75
C HIS A 112 -11.35 -10.74 -12.68
N PRO A 113 -10.48 -9.85 -12.19
CA PRO A 113 -9.27 -9.49 -12.93
C PRO A 113 -8.40 -10.73 -13.18
N THR A 114 -7.49 -10.62 -14.13
CA THR A 114 -6.38 -11.56 -14.32
C THR A 114 -5.14 -11.06 -13.57
N LEU A 115 -4.07 -11.86 -13.53
CA LEU A 115 -2.80 -11.38 -12.99
C LEU A 115 -2.24 -10.23 -13.83
N VAL A 116 -1.64 -9.25 -13.17
CA VAL A 116 -0.87 -8.16 -13.76
C VAL A 116 0.60 -8.58 -13.82
N SER A 117 1.25 -8.43 -14.98
CA SER A 117 2.70 -8.67 -15.10
C SER A 117 3.50 -7.75 -14.18
N ASP A 118 4.71 -8.15 -13.78
CA ASP A 118 5.61 -7.30 -12.99
C ASP A 118 5.02 -6.82 -11.65
N ARG A 119 4.18 -7.67 -11.02
CA ARG A 119 3.64 -7.42 -9.69
C ARG A 119 3.81 -8.64 -8.79
N ASN A 120 4.27 -8.40 -7.56
CA ASN A 120 4.39 -9.44 -6.54
C ASN A 120 3.05 -10.15 -6.40
N THR A 121 3.09 -11.48 -6.35
CA THR A 121 1.89 -12.31 -6.36
C THR A 121 1.99 -13.36 -5.28
N LEU A 122 1.03 -13.40 -4.37
CA LEU A 122 0.86 -14.52 -3.46
C LEU A 122 0.24 -15.67 -4.25
N ILE A 123 0.80 -16.88 -4.15
CA ILE A 123 0.14 -18.10 -4.61
C ILE A 123 -0.38 -18.85 -3.39
N LEU A 124 -1.61 -19.32 -3.50
CA LEU A 124 -2.33 -20.08 -2.50
C LEU A 124 -2.72 -21.42 -3.11
N VAL A 125 -2.25 -22.51 -2.53
CA VAL A 125 -2.48 -23.88 -3.00
C VAL A 125 -3.24 -24.63 -1.92
N LYS A 126 -4.47 -25.04 -2.21
CA LYS A 126 -5.31 -25.85 -1.31
C LYS A 126 -5.39 -27.28 -1.87
N PRO A 127 -4.56 -28.22 -1.40
CA PRO A 127 -4.61 -29.61 -1.80
C PRO A 127 -5.95 -30.25 -1.44
N HIS A 128 -6.44 -31.15 -2.28
CA HIS A 128 -7.69 -31.90 -2.03
C HIS A 128 -7.52 -32.98 -0.96
N LYS A 129 -6.28 -33.46 -0.76
CA LYS A 129 -5.91 -34.31 0.36
C LYS A 129 -5.17 -33.46 1.39
N ILE A 130 -5.38 -33.72 2.68
CA ILE A 130 -4.61 -33.07 3.74
C ILE A 130 -3.16 -33.56 3.64
N ILE A 131 -2.23 -32.61 3.65
CA ILE A 131 -0.79 -32.86 3.68
C ILE A 131 -0.31 -32.41 5.06
N ALA A 132 0.44 -33.24 5.76
CA ALA A 132 0.95 -32.87 7.08
C ALA A 132 1.87 -31.64 6.97
N GLU A 133 1.74 -30.66 7.86
CA GLU A 133 2.52 -29.41 7.78
C GLU A 133 4.04 -29.63 7.89
N SER A 134 4.47 -30.77 8.43
CA SER A 134 5.87 -31.17 8.51
C SER A 134 6.45 -31.74 7.20
N GLU A 135 5.60 -32.08 6.24
CA GLU A 135 6.04 -32.63 4.95
C GLU A 135 6.56 -31.52 4.04
N PRO A 136 7.64 -31.79 3.27
CA PRO A 136 8.12 -30.84 2.27
C PRO A 136 7.08 -30.70 1.15
N PHE A 137 6.82 -29.46 0.75
CA PHE A 137 5.91 -29.14 -0.34
C PHE A 137 6.59 -28.14 -1.27
N GLN A 138 7.32 -28.70 -2.22
CA GLN A 138 8.15 -27.95 -3.13
C GLN A 138 7.32 -27.30 -4.25
N PHE A 139 7.71 -26.08 -4.60
CA PHE A 139 7.13 -25.24 -5.62
C PHE A 139 8.21 -24.78 -6.60
N LYS A 140 7.99 -25.05 -7.89
CA LYS A 140 8.89 -24.64 -8.99
C LYS A 140 8.19 -23.71 -9.96
N ILE A 141 8.94 -22.74 -10.48
CA ILE A 141 8.47 -21.77 -11.47
C ILE A 141 9.27 -21.93 -12.75
N PHE A 142 8.58 -21.94 -13.89
CA PHE A 142 9.18 -22.03 -15.21
C PHE A 142 8.76 -20.86 -16.09
N ASP A 143 9.65 -20.43 -16.98
CA ASP A 143 9.35 -19.42 -18.01
C ASP A 143 8.54 -20.01 -19.20
N LYS A 144 8.18 -19.16 -20.16
CA LYS A 144 7.47 -19.56 -21.39
C LYS A 144 8.22 -20.56 -22.27
N LYS A 145 9.53 -20.75 -22.05
CA LYS A 145 10.39 -21.71 -22.76
C LYS A 145 10.60 -22.98 -21.94
N ASN A 146 9.89 -23.15 -20.82
CA ASN A 146 10.05 -24.23 -19.85
C ASN A 146 11.42 -24.29 -19.15
N ASN A 147 12.17 -23.19 -19.09
CA ASN A 147 13.36 -23.12 -18.25
C ASN A 147 12.96 -22.95 -16.79
N LEU A 148 13.58 -23.72 -15.89
CA LEU A 148 13.39 -23.57 -14.45
C LEU A 148 13.99 -22.24 -13.97
N LEU A 149 13.16 -21.38 -13.40
CA LEU A 149 13.56 -20.08 -12.87
C LEU A 149 13.93 -20.16 -11.39
N ILE A 150 13.09 -20.82 -10.58
CA ILE A 150 13.30 -20.94 -9.13
C ILE A 150 12.61 -22.18 -8.57
N THR A 151 13.17 -22.72 -7.49
CA THR A 151 12.58 -23.75 -6.62
C THR A 151 12.49 -23.19 -5.20
N LYS A 152 11.32 -23.28 -4.56
CA LYS A 152 11.04 -22.86 -3.18
C LYS A 152 10.24 -23.95 -2.45
N GLU A 153 10.17 -23.87 -1.13
CA GLU A 153 9.16 -24.59 -0.34
C GLU A 153 7.93 -23.68 -0.16
N LEU A 154 6.73 -24.25 -0.23
CA LEU A 154 5.52 -23.58 0.19
C LEU A 154 5.47 -23.50 1.72
N LEU A 155 4.97 -22.38 2.24
CA LEU A 155 4.67 -22.21 3.64
C LEU A 155 3.41 -23.02 4.01
N PRO A 156 3.40 -23.72 5.15
CA PRO A 156 2.27 -24.53 5.58
C PRO A 156 1.05 -23.67 5.95
N PRO A 157 -0.15 -24.27 6.08
CA PRO A 157 -1.39 -23.58 6.45
C PRO A 157 -1.27 -22.73 7.72
N SER A 158 -0.55 -23.17 8.75
CA SER A 158 -0.26 -22.38 9.96
C SER A 158 0.56 -21.10 9.72
N LYS A 159 1.13 -20.92 8.53
CA LYS A 159 1.92 -19.75 8.11
C LYS A 159 1.23 -18.95 7.00
N LEU A 160 -0.04 -19.23 6.71
CA LEU A 160 -0.84 -18.42 5.79
C LEU A 160 -0.86 -16.95 6.25
N PRO A 161 -0.81 -15.96 5.33
CA PRO A 161 -0.90 -14.56 5.70
C PRO A 161 -2.14 -14.29 6.59
N PRO A 162 -1.95 -13.60 7.72
CA PRO A 162 -3.06 -13.33 8.63
C PRO A 162 -4.01 -12.27 8.04
N THR A 163 -5.20 -12.20 8.62
CA THR A 163 -6.12 -11.08 8.40
C THR A 163 -5.57 -9.82 9.07
N ALA A 164 -5.73 -8.64 8.46
CA ALA A 164 -5.26 -7.35 8.94
C ALA A 164 -5.37 -7.17 10.47
N ASN A 165 -6.55 -7.33 11.06
CA ASN A 165 -6.76 -7.15 12.52
C ASN A 165 -6.13 -8.24 13.40
N ASN A 166 -5.78 -9.39 12.81
CA ASN A 166 -5.09 -10.49 13.46
C ASN A 166 -3.59 -10.49 13.13
N HIS A 167 -3.12 -9.51 12.34
CA HIS A 167 -1.71 -9.37 11.98
C HIS A 167 -0.97 -8.58 13.05
N ILE A 168 0.04 -9.22 13.63
CA ILE A 168 0.98 -8.57 14.53
C ILE A 168 2.29 -8.41 13.77
N PRO A 169 2.72 -7.17 13.46
CA PRO A 169 3.94 -6.95 12.71
C PRO A 169 5.13 -7.60 13.41
N GLU A 170 5.65 -8.67 12.81
CA GLU A 170 6.93 -9.23 13.20
C GLU A 170 8.02 -8.21 12.92
N THR A 171 8.99 -8.07 13.81
CA THR A 171 10.15 -7.19 13.62
C THR A 171 11.40 -7.91 14.09
N ASP A 172 12.56 -7.56 13.53
CA ASP A 172 13.85 -8.09 13.96
C ASP A 172 14.40 -7.36 15.20
N LEU A 173 13.83 -6.20 15.54
CA LEU A 173 14.20 -5.38 16.68
C LEU A 173 13.82 -6.03 18.03
N LEU A 174 14.51 -5.61 19.10
CA LEU A 174 14.27 -6.01 20.50
C LEU A 174 14.08 -4.76 21.37
N PRO A 175 13.26 -4.79 22.45
CA PRO A 175 13.00 -3.58 23.25
C PRO A 175 14.25 -2.96 23.88
N ARG A 176 15.28 -3.78 24.14
CA ARG A 176 16.58 -3.30 24.65
C ARG A 176 17.33 -2.37 23.69
N TYR A 177 16.99 -2.38 22.40
CA TYR A 177 17.59 -1.50 21.40
C TYR A 177 17.15 -0.03 21.54
N PHE A 178 16.03 0.22 22.22
CA PHE A 178 15.46 1.56 22.41
C PHE A 178 16.04 2.31 23.63
N ASN A 179 17.25 1.96 24.03
CA ASN A 179 17.95 2.69 25.08
C ASN A 179 18.33 4.09 24.59
N LYS A 180 18.22 5.09 25.49
CA LYS A 180 18.65 6.45 25.18
C LYS A 180 20.15 6.46 24.89
N THR A 181 20.53 7.18 23.85
CA THR A 181 21.93 7.46 23.52
C THR A 181 22.18 8.96 23.58
N ASN A 182 23.42 9.35 23.90
CA ASN A 182 23.85 10.75 23.88
C ASN A 182 24.76 11.06 22.69
N LYS A 183 25.00 10.08 21.81
CA LYS A 183 25.85 10.22 20.62
C LYS A 183 24.96 10.21 19.38
N PHE A 184 24.88 11.35 18.71
CA PHE A 184 24.11 11.56 17.49
C PHE A 184 25.03 12.08 16.39
N ASP A 185 24.79 11.64 15.16
CA ASP A 185 25.50 12.14 13.99
C ASP A 185 24.99 13.53 13.61
N LEU A 186 23.69 13.77 13.85
CA LEU A 186 23.01 15.03 13.58
C LEU A 186 22.01 15.39 14.70
N THR A 187 21.98 16.66 15.09
CA THR A 187 20.93 17.22 15.96
C THR A 187 20.25 18.38 15.26
N ILE A 188 18.92 18.34 15.17
CA ILE A 188 18.06 19.36 14.56
C ILE A 188 17.25 20.03 15.67
N ASN A 189 17.56 21.28 15.97
CA ASN A 189 16.91 22.05 17.04
C ASN A 189 16.62 23.51 16.66
N HIS A 190 17.03 23.93 15.45
CA HIS A 190 16.78 25.26 14.92
C HIS A 190 15.45 25.28 14.15
N ASN A 191 14.64 26.32 14.36
CA ASN A 191 13.28 26.39 13.80
C ASN A 191 13.23 26.29 12.27
N ASP A 192 14.20 26.89 11.57
CA ASP A 192 14.27 26.81 10.10
C ASP A 192 14.53 25.39 9.61
N ASP A 193 15.37 24.63 10.31
CA ASP A 193 15.69 23.25 9.92
C ASP A 193 14.56 22.30 10.33
N LEU A 194 13.91 22.53 11.48
CA LEU A 194 12.67 21.85 11.86
C LEU A 194 11.57 22.05 10.82
N LYS A 195 11.42 23.29 10.32
CA LYS A 195 10.47 23.60 9.25
C LYS A 195 10.82 22.85 7.97
N LYS A 196 12.10 22.84 7.56
CA LYS A 196 12.55 22.09 6.37
C LYS A 196 12.28 20.59 6.50
N VAL A 197 12.64 19.94 7.61
CA VAL A 197 12.41 18.49 7.74
C VAL A 197 10.94 18.12 7.87
N THR A 198 10.10 19.04 8.36
CA THR A 198 8.64 18.81 8.46
C THR A 198 7.93 19.06 7.12
N GLU A 199 8.40 20.01 6.32
CA GLU A 199 7.72 20.45 5.09
C GLU A 199 8.35 19.92 3.79
N ASN A 200 9.59 19.43 3.84
CA ASN A 200 10.32 18.92 2.68
C ASN A 200 10.78 17.47 2.90
N PRO A 201 9.98 16.47 2.48
CA PRO A 201 10.31 15.05 2.60
C PRO A 201 11.61 14.66 1.89
N ILE A 202 11.99 15.34 0.78
CA ILE A 202 13.25 15.07 0.07
C ILE A 202 14.44 15.42 0.95
N TYR A 203 14.37 16.57 1.62
CA TYR A 203 15.41 17.03 2.52
C TYR A 203 15.58 16.04 3.68
N PHE A 204 14.47 15.60 4.28
CA PHE A 204 14.54 14.65 5.40
C PHE A 204 15.00 13.25 4.97
N ASP A 205 14.56 12.72 3.83
CA ASP A 205 15.04 11.46 3.23
C ASP A 205 16.57 11.48 3.07
N LYS A 206 17.13 12.56 2.51
CA LYS A 206 18.58 12.73 2.36
C LYS A 206 19.31 12.71 3.70
N LEU A 207 18.76 13.37 4.72
CA LEU A 207 19.36 13.39 6.05
C LEU A 207 19.36 12.00 6.69
N ILE A 208 18.28 11.24 6.57
CA ILE A 208 18.19 9.87 7.11
C ILE A 208 19.19 8.94 6.40
N LYS A 209 19.36 9.06 5.08
CA LYS A 209 20.28 8.19 4.33
C LYS A 209 21.74 8.37 4.75
N ILE A 210 22.17 9.60 5.02
CA ILE A 210 23.58 9.91 5.32
C ILE A 210 23.95 9.84 6.81
N ASN A 211 22.98 9.82 7.73
CA ASN A 211 23.21 9.76 9.18
C ASN A 211 22.64 8.45 9.73
N ASP A 212 23.28 7.82 10.71
CA ASP A 212 22.73 6.61 11.36
C ASP A 212 21.87 6.95 12.57
N LYS A 213 22.19 8.05 13.27
CA LYS A 213 21.52 8.52 14.49
C LYS A 213 21.20 10.01 14.42
N ILE A 214 19.90 10.34 14.32
CA ILE A 214 19.41 11.72 14.28
C ILE A 214 18.65 12.04 15.57
N ASN A 215 18.90 13.23 16.14
CA ASN A 215 18.11 13.79 17.22
C ASN A 215 17.33 15.01 16.73
N ILE A 216 16.03 15.07 17.00
CA ILE A 216 15.14 16.18 16.61
C ILE A 216 14.53 16.76 17.88
N ILE A 217 14.67 18.06 18.06
CA ILE A 217 14.20 18.80 19.24
C ILE A 217 13.21 19.85 18.75
N PHE A 218 11.92 19.62 18.96
CA PHE A 218 10.87 20.59 18.62
C PHE A 218 10.80 21.70 19.68
N ASN A 219 11.19 22.92 19.31
CA ASN A 219 11.24 24.11 20.16
C ASN A 219 10.19 25.15 19.73
N ASP A 220 9.84 26.11 20.59
CA ASP A 220 8.91 27.18 20.20
C ASP A 220 9.59 28.30 19.38
N PRO A 221 8.93 28.84 18.33
CA PRO A 221 7.69 28.35 17.72
C PRO A 221 7.89 27.09 16.86
N SER A 222 7.26 25.97 17.24
CA SER A 222 7.30 24.72 16.45
C SER A 222 6.32 24.73 15.27
N PRO A 223 6.62 24.00 14.18
CA PRO A 223 5.67 23.79 13.08
C PRO A 223 4.35 23.20 13.60
N GLN A 224 3.21 23.66 13.07
CA GLN A 224 1.89 23.12 13.44
C GLN A 224 1.48 21.89 12.61
N LYS A 225 2.28 21.50 11.62
CA LYS A 225 2.02 20.35 10.76
C LYS A 225 2.40 19.04 11.43
N THR A 226 1.71 17.96 11.08
CA THR A 226 2.08 16.60 11.45
C THR A 226 3.46 16.27 10.89
N PHE A 227 4.33 15.72 11.72
CA PHE A 227 5.65 15.25 11.31
C PHE A 227 5.56 13.82 10.78
N VAL A 228 5.85 13.63 9.50
CA VAL A 228 5.70 12.32 8.82
C VAL A 228 7.07 11.65 8.67
N ILE A 229 7.19 10.40 9.13
CA ILE A 229 8.37 9.56 8.98
C ILE A 229 8.03 8.42 8.01
N ASN A 230 8.53 8.52 6.78
CA ASN A 230 8.25 7.54 5.73
C ASN A 230 9.02 6.23 5.98
N ASN A 231 8.43 5.10 5.59
CA ASN A 231 9.14 3.82 5.52
C ASN A 231 10.00 3.77 4.25
N ASN A 232 11.19 3.17 4.35
CA ASN A 232 12.08 2.90 3.22
C ASN A 232 13.09 1.84 3.66
N THR A 233 13.33 0.83 2.83
CA THR A 233 14.31 -0.23 3.12
C THR A 233 15.74 0.31 3.25
N GLU A 234 16.07 1.43 2.59
CA GLU A 234 17.35 2.13 2.76
C GLU A 234 17.53 2.74 4.16
N TYR A 235 16.44 2.85 4.95
CA TYR A 235 16.49 3.31 6.34
C TYR A 235 16.72 2.18 7.33
N SER A 236 16.94 0.95 6.89
CA SER A 236 17.14 -0.20 7.78
C SER A 236 18.12 0.11 8.91
N TYR A 237 17.65 -0.06 10.16
CA TYR A 237 18.39 0.16 11.41
C TYR A 237 18.80 1.60 11.72
N LYS A 238 18.29 2.59 10.98
CA LYS A 238 18.45 4.01 11.33
C LYS A 238 17.71 4.34 12.64
N TYR A 239 18.22 5.31 13.38
CA TYR A 239 17.73 5.73 14.70
C TYR A 239 17.31 7.19 14.68
N ILE A 240 16.10 7.49 15.15
CA ILE A 240 15.59 8.86 15.33
C ILE A 240 15.11 9.02 16.78
N SER A 241 15.70 9.96 17.50
CA SER A 241 15.18 10.46 18.77
C SER A 241 14.42 11.76 18.53
N ILE A 242 13.20 11.86 19.04
CA ILE A 242 12.41 13.09 19.00
C ILE A 242 12.12 13.53 20.43
N TYR A 243 12.44 14.79 20.75
CA TYR A 243 12.09 15.44 22.00
C TYR A 243 11.22 16.67 21.71
N ASN A 244 10.17 16.87 22.51
CA ASN A 244 9.31 18.02 22.39
C ASN A 244 9.53 18.99 23.57
N ASP A 245 10.24 20.08 23.32
CA ASP A 245 10.40 21.19 24.27
C ASP A 245 9.29 22.24 24.13
N SER A 246 8.59 22.24 22.99
CA SER A 246 7.53 23.19 22.68
C SER A 246 6.31 23.01 23.59
N ASN A 247 5.55 24.10 23.77
CA ASN A 247 4.29 24.05 24.49
C ASN A 247 3.16 23.35 23.72
N LYS A 248 3.36 23.05 22.42
CA LYS A 248 2.37 22.39 21.57
C LYS A 248 2.61 20.89 21.54
N THR A 249 1.55 20.11 21.32
CA THR A 249 1.70 18.66 21.09
C THR A 249 2.17 18.44 19.66
N VAL A 250 3.26 17.68 19.49
CA VAL A 250 3.77 17.29 18.18
C VAL A 250 3.04 16.02 17.74
N LYS A 251 2.30 16.09 16.63
CA LYS A 251 1.69 14.92 15.99
C LYS A 251 2.71 14.26 15.08
N ILE A 252 2.83 12.94 15.15
CA ILE A 252 3.80 12.16 14.37
C ILE A 252 3.07 11.02 13.67
N GLU A 253 3.29 10.87 12.37
CA GLU A 253 2.83 9.74 11.56
C GLU A 253 4.03 8.91 11.09
N TYR A 254 3.94 7.59 11.17
CA TYR A 254 5.01 6.67 10.78
C TYR A 254 4.42 5.33 10.31
N GLY A 255 4.69 4.96 9.04
CA GLY A 255 3.93 3.89 8.38
C GLY A 255 2.43 4.14 8.48
N ASN A 256 1.65 3.11 8.86
CA ASN A 256 0.20 3.24 9.10
C ASN A 256 -0.15 3.71 10.52
N LYS A 257 0.83 4.10 11.34
CA LYS A 257 0.64 4.42 12.75
C LYS A 257 0.74 5.93 12.96
N HIS A 258 0.09 6.39 14.01
CA HIS A 258 0.20 7.76 14.46
C HIS A 258 0.42 7.81 15.98
N THR A 259 1.08 8.86 16.42
CA THR A 259 1.31 9.12 17.84
C THR A 259 1.37 10.63 18.09
N SER A 260 1.42 11.01 19.36
CA SER A 260 1.47 12.41 19.78
C SER A 260 2.42 12.57 20.96
N LEU A 261 3.32 13.54 20.84
CA LEU A 261 4.34 13.83 21.83
C LEU A 261 4.00 15.12 22.56
N LYS A 262 3.65 15.00 23.85
CA LYS A 262 3.41 16.15 24.73
C LYS A 262 4.74 16.83 25.11
N LYS A 263 4.66 18.06 25.63
CA LYS A 263 5.81 18.81 26.15
C LYS A 263 6.63 17.97 27.14
N ASN A 264 7.95 18.13 27.11
CA ASN A 264 8.96 17.47 27.94
C ASN A 264 9.01 15.94 27.81
N ASN A 265 8.40 15.38 26.76
CA ASN A 265 8.49 13.96 26.47
C ASN A 265 9.43 13.70 25.28
N SER A 266 10.02 12.50 25.28
CA SER A 266 10.85 11.99 24.19
C SER A 266 10.30 10.67 23.67
N LEU A 267 10.44 10.43 22.37
CA LEU A 267 10.13 9.14 21.74
C LEU A 267 11.28 8.73 20.82
N ILE A 268 11.60 7.44 20.82
CA ILE A 268 12.66 6.85 20.00
C ILE A 268 12.01 5.98 18.93
N PHE A 269 12.46 6.17 17.70
CA PHE A 269 12.12 5.37 16.53
C PHE A 269 13.37 4.64 16.03
N ILE A 270 13.25 3.36 15.75
CA ILE A 270 14.28 2.57 15.08
C ILE A 270 13.62 1.89 13.89
N CYS A 271 14.25 2.00 12.73
CA CYS A 271 13.77 1.35 11.53
C CYS A 271 14.19 -0.13 11.54
N ASP A 272 13.27 -1.05 11.29
CA ASP A 272 13.58 -2.48 11.22
C ASP A 272 14.25 -2.85 9.88
N GLY A 273 14.74 -4.08 9.75
CA GLY A 273 15.40 -4.56 8.52
C GLY A 273 14.50 -4.59 7.28
N ASN A 274 13.20 -4.38 7.44
CA ASN A 274 12.23 -4.26 6.34
C ASN A 274 11.91 -2.80 6.01
N GLY A 275 12.65 -1.84 6.59
CA GLY A 275 12.44 -0.42 6.32
C GLY A 275 11.27 0.21 7.07
N ARG A 276 10.73 -0.44 8.10
CA ARG A 276 9.57 0.07 8.86
C ARG A 276 9.99 0.68 10.18
N TRP A 277 9.54 1.89 10.46
CA TRP A 277 9.81 2.55 11.73
C TRP A 277 8.98 1.94 12.87
N GLN A 278 9.67 1.59 13.97
CA GLN A 278 9.05 1.05 15.18
C GLN A 278 9.41 1.90 16.39
N THR A 279 8.49 2.00 17.34
CA THR A 279 8.77 2.49 18.70
C THR A 279 9.03 1.33 19.65
N LYS A 280 9.56 1.60 20.85
CA LYS A 280 9.74 0.57 21.88
C LYS A 280 8.43 -0.18 22.18
N LYS A 281 7.31 0.55 22.23
CA LYS A 281 5.98 -0.03 22.47
C LYS A 281 5.56 -0.98 21.34
N ASP A 282 5.86 -0.61 20.09
CA ASP A 282 5.57 -1.47 18.93
C ASP A 282 6.34 -2.78 19.01
N VAL A 283 7.62 -2.71 19.40
CA VAL A 283 8.48 -3.89 19.54
C VAL A 283 8.11 -4.72 20.77
N GLU A 284 7.73 -4.10 21.89
CA GLU A 284 7.23 -4.79 23.08
C GLU A 284 5.93 -5.55 22.76
N ILE A 285 5.02 -4.98 21.96
CA ILE A 285 3.82 -5.69 21.48
C ILE A 285 4.23 -6.85 20.57
N SER A 286 5.09 -6.61 19.59
CA SER A 286 5.59 -7.67 18.70
C SER A 286 6.24 -8.81 19.49
N GLU A 287 7.18 -8.53 20.39
CA GLU A 287 7.86 -9.54 21.23
C GLU A 287 6.89 -10.26 22.17
N TYR A 288 5.95 -9.53 22.77
CA TYR A 288 4.90 -10.10 23.61
C TYR A 288 3.94 -11.00 22.85
N TYR A 289 3.87 -10.95 21.52
CA TYR A 289 3.09 -11.89 20.71
C TYR A 289 3.96 -12.76 19.81
N ARG A 290 5.29 -12.64 19.90
CA ARG A 290 6.22 -13.51 19.20
C ARG A 290 6.05 -14.89 19.79
N VAL A 291 5.39 -15.75 19.03
CA VAL A 291 5.65 -17.18 19.11
C VAL A 291 7.14 -17.32 18.81
N THR A 292 7.91 -17.86 19.76
CA THR A 292 9.31 -18.26 19.49
C THR A 292 9.31 -18.96 18.14
N PRO A 293 10.08 -18.51 17.13
CA PRO A 293 9.97 -19.08 15.81
C PRO A 293 10.13 -20.59 15.92
N SER A 294 9.06 -21.32 15.60
CA SER A 294 9.11 -22.78 15.45
C SER A 294 10.01 -23.18 14.28
N SER A 295 10.45 -22.22 13.47
CA SER A 295 11.41 -22.39 12.38
C SER A 295 12.17 -21.09 12.09
N PHE A 296 13.48 -21.19 11.91
CA PHE A 296 14.28 -20.16 11.25
C PHE A 296 13.90 -20.10 9.78
N GLU A 297 13.96 -18.92 9.15
CA GLU A 297 13.56 -18.73 7.73
C GLU A 297 14.26 -19.70 6.78
N PHE A 298 15.46 -20.13 7.14
CA PHE A 298 16.23 -21.08 6.35
C PHE A 298 17.08 -21.99 7.21
N LYS A 299 16.89 -23.31 7.09
CA LYS A 299 17.73 -24.32 7.75
C LYS A 299 18.75 -24.87 6.78
N LEU A 300 20.03 -24.61 7.05
CA LEU A 300 21.15 -25.02 6.21
C LEU A 300 21.69 -26.36 6.72
N LYS A 301 21.41 -27.45 5.99
CA LYS A 301 22.01 -28.78 6.22
C LYS A 301 23.25 -28.95 5.33
N GLY A 302 24.31 -29.61 5.81
CA GLY A 302 25.55 -29.77 5.05
C GLY A 302 26.46 -28.54 5.07
N PHE A 303 26.25 -27.61 6.01
CA PHE A 303 26.87 -26.27 5.93
C PHE A 303 28.37 -26.28 6.20
N THR A 304 28.92 -27.33 6.82
CA THR A 304 30.35 -27.35 7.17
C THR A 304 31.24 -27.38 5.93
N GLN A 305 30.73 -27.87 4.79
CA GLN A 305 31.39 -27.84 3.48
C GLN A 305 31.42 -26.44 2.85
N LEU A 306 30.51 -25.55 3.29
CA LEU A 306 30.38 -24.19 2.80
C LEU A 306 31.28 -23.21 3.56
N LEU A 307 31.80 -23.58 4.73
CA LEU A 307 32.70 -22.71 5.49
C LEU A 307 34.08 -22.65 4.81
N ALA A 308 34.66 -21.45 4.69
CA ALA A 308 35.94 -21.30 4.01
C ALA A 308 37.09 -21.86 4.87
N PRO A 309 37.94 -22.77 4.35
CA PRO A 309 39.08 -23.28 5.09
C PRO A 309 40.19 -22.22 5.19
N ARG A 310 40.69 -21.95 6.41
CA ARG A 310 41.94 -21.21 6.67
C ARG A 310 43.04 -22.16 7.17
N LYS A 311 44.30 -21.70 7.12
CA LYS A 311 45.45 -22.41 7.72
C LYS A 311 45.15 -22.84 9.17
N GLU A 312 45.59 -24.03 9.54
CA GLU A 312 45.47 -24.65 10.89
C GLU A 312 44.05 -25.11 11.32
N GLY A 313 43.24 -25.65 10.41
CA GLY A 313 41.95 -26.29 10.79
C GLY A 313 40.87 -25.29 11.23
N ARG A 314 40.91 -24.09 10.64
CA ARG A 314 40.01 -22.97 10.90
C ARG A 314 38.94 -22.90 9.79
N THR A 315 37.69 -22.65 10.16
CA THR A 315 36.57 -22.44 9.20
C THR A 315 35.81 -21.17 9.57
N ASP A 316 35.71 -20.22 8.63
CA ASP A 316 35.02 -18.93 8.83
C ASP A 316 33.69 -18.83 8.06
N THR A 317 32.82 -17.91 8.48
CA THR A 317 31.45 -17.77 7.95
C THR A 317 31.31 -16.84 6.74
N ASN A 318 32.39 -16.47 6.05
CA ASN A 318 32.30 -15.51 4.92
C ASN A 318 31.36 -15.96 3.80
N ASN A 319 31.21 -17.27 3.61
CA ASN A 319 30.30 -17.82 2.60
C ASN A 319 28.84 -17.89 3.08
N LEU A 320 28.55 -17.47 4.33
CA LEU A 320 27.17 -17.31 4.81
C LEU A 320 26.53 -15.99 4.34
N ASP A 321 27.32 -15.02 3.89
CA ASP A 321 26.87 -13.71 3.42
C ASP A 321 25.83 -13.83 2.30
N GLN A 322 25.99 -14.81 1.39
CA GLN A 322 25.02 -15.06 0.31
C GLN A 322 23.63 -15.46 0.82
N TYR A 323 23.56 -16.14 1.97
CA TYR A 323 22.29 -16.53 2.59
C TYR A 323 21.68 -15.36 3.36
N PHE A 324 22.49 -14.50 3.99
CA PHE A 324 21.99 -13.29 4.64
C PHE A 324 21.51 -12.20 3.68
N LYS A 325 21.87 -12.27 2.39
CA LYS A 325 21.25 -11.42 1.35
C LYS A 325 19.76 -11.75 1.14
N ILE A 326 19.34 -12.98 1.45
CA ILE A 326 18.01 -13.51 1.14
C ILE A 326 17.20 -13.75 2.42
N HIS A 327 17.87 -14.13 3.52
CA HIS A 327 17.25 -14.51 4.78
C HIS A 327 17.67 -13.57 5.92
N SER A 328 16.73 -13.22 6.80
CA SER A 328 16.96 -12.46 8.03
C SER A 328 17.49 -13.35 9.17
N SER A 329 17.20 -14.65 9.11
CA SER A 329 17.59 -15.63 10.13
C SER A 329 17.92 -16.99 9.50
N ILE A 330 18.98 -17.64 9.99
CA ILE A 330 19.38 -18.98 9.53
C ILE A 330 19.60 -19.94 10.71
N GLU A 331 19.21 -21.20 10.54
CA GLU A 331 19.55 -22.29 11.46
C GLU A 331 20.66 -23.16 10.86
N LEU A 332 21.70 -23.39 11.66
CA LEU A 332 22.82 -24.26 11.35
C LEU A 332 22.77 -25.46 12.30
N GLU A 333 22.45 -26.63 11.76
CA GLU A 333 22.35 -27.89 12.54
C GLU A 333 23.60 -28.75 12.32
N LEU A 334 24.33 -29.03 13.40
CA LEU A 334 25.47 -29.94 13.38
C LEU A 334 25.00 -31.39 13.59
N THR A 335 25.47 -32.29 12.74
CA THR A 335 25.15 -33.73 12.81
C THR A 335 26.43 -34.56 12.81
N ASP A 336 26.36 -35.86 13.12
CA ASP A 336 27.55 -36.71 13.16
C ASP A 336 28.28 -36.79 11.80
N ASN A 337 27.55 -36.56 10.69
CA ASN A 337 28.06 -36.57 9.32
C ASN A 337 28.40 -35.17 8.78
N ASP A 338 28.06 -34.10 9.51
CA ASP A 338 28.25 -32.69 9.13
C ASP A 338 28.65 -31.90 10.38
N TRP A 339 29.92 -32.03 10.76
CA TRP A 339 30.46 -31.51 12.02
C TRP A 339 31.79 -30.78 11.82
N VAL A 340 31.95 -29.67 12.55
CA VAL A 340 33.20 -28.91 12.63
C VAL A 340 33.55 -28.58 14.08
N LYS A 341 34.85 -28.60 14.41
CA LYS A 341 35.34 -28.40 15.78
C LYS A 341 35.18 -26.96 16.27
N LYS A 342 35.44 -25.96 15.43
CA LYS A 342 35.37 -24.54 15.77
C LYS A 342 34.75 -23.72 14.63
N ILE A 343 33.85 -22.81 14.97
CA ILE A 343 33.20 -21.87 14.05
C ILE A 343 33.58 -20.45 14.48
N TYR A 344 33.99 -19.61 13.54
CA TYR A 344 34.32 -18.21 13.80
C TYR A 344 33.34 -17.29 13.07
N LEU A 345 32.56 -16.52 13.84
CA LEU A 345 31.70 -15.48 13.28
C LEU A 345 32.51 -14.20 13.03
N ILE A 346 32.39 -13.68 11.82
CA ILE A 346 33.02 -12.41 11.43
C ILE A 346 32.02 -11.28 11.66
N ASN A 347 32.50 -10.22 12.33
CA ASN A 347 31.75 -8.99 12.50
C ASN A 347 31.64 -8.30 11.13
N ASN A 348 30.41 -8.02 10.70
CA ASN A 348 30.13 -7.36 9.44
C ASN A 348 28.89 -6.50 9.63
N LYS A 349 29.00 -5.18 9.38
CA LYS A 349 27.86 -4.26 9.47
C LYS A 349 26.70 -4.65 8.55
N GLN A 350 26.98 -5.31 7.42
CA GLN A 350 25.94 -5.84 6.53
C GLN A 350 25.11 -6.96 7.17
N HIS A 351 25.60 -7.56 8.26
CA HIS A 351 24.87 -8.57 9.03
C HIS A 351 24.04 -7.97 10.16
N SER A 352 23.98 -6.64 10.30
CA SER A 352 23.13 -5.97 11.30
C SER A 352 21.72 -6.55 11.31
N GLY A 353 21.22 -6.90 12.50
CA GLY A 353 19.89 -7.49 12.73
C GLY A 353 19.74 -8.97 12.34
N LYS A 354 20.74 -9.56 11.66
CA LYS A 354 20.71 -10.98 11.27
C LYS A 354 20.87 -11.92 12.46
N LYS A 355 20.27 -13.11 12.35
CA LYS A 355 20.24 -14.12 13.43
C LYS A 355 20.81 -15.45 12.97
N ILE A 356 21.60 -16.10 13.83
CA ILE A 356 22.06 -17.47 13.65
C ILE A 356 21.66 -18.30 14.87
N LEU A 357 20.91 -19.37 14.63
CA LEU A 357 20.75 -20.43 15.62
C LEU A 357 21.67 -21.58 15.28
N PHE A 358 22.55 -21.90 16.20
CA PHE A 358 23.31 -23.14 16.17
C PHE A 358 22.57 -24.18 17.00
N SER A 359 22.31 -25.35 16.40
CA SER A 359 21.78 -26.54 17.08
C SER A 359 22.74 -27.72 16.86
N SER A 360 22.83 -28.63 17.82
CA SER A 360 23.71 -29.81 17.68
C SER A 360 22.99 -31.11 18.03
N LYS A 361 23.00 -32.05 17.08
CA LYS A 361 22.54 -33.45 17.28
C LYS A 361 23.71 -34.43 17.45
N THR A 362 24.93 -34.00 17.12
CA THR A 362 26.13 -34.84 17.25
C THR A 362 26.58 -34.96 18.70
N LYS A 363 27.20 -36.10 19.04
CA LYS A 363 27.88 -36.28 20.33
C LYS A 363 29.17 -35.45 20.45
N LYS A 364 29.68 -34.91 19.34
CA LYS A 364 30.92 -34.12 19.28
C LYS A 364 30.62 -32.65 19.61
N GLN A 365 31.44 -32.04 20.46
CA GLN A 365 31.28 -30.65 20.87
C GLN A 365 31.85 -29.69 19.81
N THR A 366 31.19 -28.56 19.58
CA THR A 366 31.67 -27.46 18.72
C THR A 366 31.85 -26.19 19.52
N GLU A 367 32.92 -25.45 19.27
CA GLU A 367 33.13 -24.11 19.83
C GLU A 367 32.72 -23.05 18.81
N ILE A 368 31.93 -22.07 19.23
CA ILE A 368 31.53 -20.92 18.41
C ILE A 368 32.22 -19.68 18.98
N SER A 369 33.10 -19.07 18.20
CA SER A 369 33.86 -17.88 18.55
C SER A 369 33.28 -16.64 17.87
N PHE A 370 33.05 -15.58 18.63
CA PHE A 370 32.52 -14.30 18.14
C PHE A 370 32.93 -13.18 19.11
N ASN A 371 33.32 -12.00 18.60
CA ASN A 371 33.65 -10.82 19.42
C ASN A 371 34.49 -11.11 20.68
N ASN A 372 35.62 -11.82 20.53
CA ASN A 372 36.51 -12.28 21.63
C ASN A 372 35.88 -13.20 22.69
N ASN A 373 34.64 -13.66 22.47
CA ASN A 373 33.95 -14.66 23.28
C ASN A 373 33.95 -16.02 22.57
N ILE A 374 33.86 -17.08 23.37
CA ILE A 374 33.73 -18.46 22.89
C ILE A 374 32.60 -19.12 23.66
N VAL A 375 31.65 -19.73 22.96
CA VAL A 375 30.59 -20.55 23.55
C VAL A 375 30.70 -21.98 23.06
N SER A 376 30.50 -22.93 23.97
CA SER A 376 30.40 -24.35 23.64
C SER A 376 28.98 -24.70 23.21
N LEU A 377 28.87 -25.58 22.22
CA LEU A 377 27.65 -26.22 21.77
C LEU A 377 27.81 -27.75 21.83
N LYS A 378 27.04 -28.38 22.74
CA LYS A 378 27.00 -29.83 22.97
C LYS A 378 25.71 -30.45 22.38
N LYS A 379 25.64 -31.78 22.37
CA LYS A 379 24.45 -32.51 21.91
C LYS A 379 23.19 -32.03 22.63
N GLY A 380 22.17 -31.66 21.88
CA GLY A 380 20.89 -31.17 22.38
C GLY A 380 20.88 -29.69 22.76
N GLU A 381 22.02 -29.00 22.74
CA GLU A 381 22.08 -27.57 23.05
C GLU A 381 21.77 -26.70 21.83
N GLN A 382 21.31 -25.49 22.13
CA GLN A 382 21.11 -24.41 21.18
C GLN A 382 21.86 -23.15 21.62
N ARG A 383 22.35 -22.39 20.65
CA ARG A 383 22.96 -21.06 20.86
C ARG A 383 22.43 -20.08 19.81
N LEU A 384 21.78 -19.02 20.27
CA LEU A 384 21.30 -17.93 19.43
C LEU A 384 22.30 -16.78 19.45
N LEU A 385 22.90 -16.51 18.29
CA LEU A 385 23.72 -15.33 18.09
C LEU A 385 22.93 -14.31 17.25
N VAL A 386 22.91 -13.07 17.73
CA VAL A 386 22.25 -11.95 17.06
C VAL A 386 23.31 -10.91 16.74
N CYS A 387 23.37 -10.46 15.50
CA CYS A 387 24.30 -9.40 15.10
C CYS A 387 23.68 -8.04 15.46
N ASN A 388 24.37 -7.28 16.30
CA ASN A 388 23.95 -5.95 16.69
C ASN A 388 24.18 -4.92 15.57
N PHE A 389 23.75 -3.67 15.80
CA PHE A 389 23.81 -2.60 14.80
C PHE A 389 25.23 -2.14 14.43
N ASP A 390 26.23 -2.48 15.25
CA ASP A 390 27.64 -2.22 14.93
C ASP A 390 28.27 -3.35 14.09
N GLY A 391 27.45 -4.32 13.67
CA GLY A 391 27.90 -5.50 12.94
C GLY A 391 28.57 -6.55 13.83
N VAL A 392 28.37 -6.46 15.14
CA VAL A 392 29.03 -7.32 16.13
C VAL A 392 28.07 -8.42 16.59
N TRP A 393 28.52 -9.66 16.51
CA TRP A 393 27.74 -10.80 16.99
C TRP A 393 27.73 -10.87 18.51
N GLU A 394 26.56 -11.06 19.09
CA GLU A 394 26.35 -11.19 20.52
C GLU A 394 25.59 -12.48 20.83
N ASN A 395 26.05 -13.19 21.86
CA ASN A 395 25.29 -14.31 22.40
C ASN A 395 24.11 -13.79 23.19
N THR A 396 22.93 -14.04 22.67
CA THR A 396 21.70 -13.67 23.37
C THR A 396 21.34 -14.82 24.32
N PRO A 397 21.30 -14.57 25.64
CA PRO A 397 20.84 -15.57 26.59
C PRO A 397 19.45 -16.04 26.19
N ILE A 398 19.27 -17.35 26.11
CA ILE A 398 17.95 -17.95 26.18
C ILE A 398 17.59 -17.85 27.67
N ALA A 399 16.91 -16.77 28.07
CA ALA A 399 16.86 -16.29 29.46
C ALA A 399 16.29 -17.32 30.43
N ALA A 400 16.86 -17.47 31.63
CA ALA A 400 16.34 -18.34 32.70
C ALA A 400 15.57 -17.60 33.81
N PRO A 401 14.26 -17.84 33.99
CA PRO A 401 13.51 -17.51 35.19
C PRO A 401 13.61 -18.65 36.24
N PRO A 402 13.21 -18.37 37.50
CA PRO A 402 13.25 -19.35 38.60
C PRO A 402 12.29 -20.53 38.36
N PRO A 403 12.48 -21.67 39.02
CA PRO A 403 11.65 -22.85 38.83
C PRO A 403 10.22 -22.61 39.32
N LEU A 404 9.26 -22.63 38.39
CA LEU A 404 7.83 -22.72 38.67
C LEU A 404 7.40 -24.19 38.55
N THR A 405 7.11 -24.82 39.68
CA THR A 405 6.31 -26.06 39.72
C THR A 405 4.86 -25.70 39.40
N ILE A 406 4.51 -25.78 38.11
CA ILE A 406 3.11 -25.66 37.66
C ILE A 406 2.44 -27.02 37.88
N SER A 407 1.51 -27.10 38.82
CA SER A 407 0.51 -28.16 38.86
C SER A 407 -0.64 -27.82 37.90
N PRO A 408 -1.11 -28.75 37.05
CA PRO A 408 -2.17 -28.50 36.10
C PRO A 408 -3.54 -28.55 36.79
N SER A 409 -4.18 -27.39 36.94
CA SER A 409 -5.63 -27.31 37.08
C SER A 409 -6.12 -25.92 36.70
N ILE A 410 -7.38 -25.85 36.23
CA ILE A 410 -8.25 -24.67 36.08
C ILE A 410 -8.52 -24.27 34.61
N ILE A 411 -9.41 -25.04 33.99
CA ILE A 411 -10.31 -24.58 32.91
C ILE A 411 -11.70 -25.17 33.19
N ASP A 412 -12.25 -24.87 34.36
CA ASP A 412 -13.69 -24.79 34.58
C ASP A 412 -13.86 -24.15 35.97
N GLY A 413 -14.88 -23.34 36.18
CA GLY A 413 -15.11 -22.60 37.43
C GLY A 413 -15.48 -23.45 38.64
N SER A 414 -14.88 -24.64 38.81
CA SER A 414 -15.18 -25.59 39.88
C SER A 414 -14.06 -25.84 40.89
N LEU A 415 -12.84 -25.33 40.67
CA LEU A 415 -11.75 -25.39 41.66
C LEU A 415 -10.96 -24.08 41.64
N TYR A 416 -11.06 -23.29 42.72
CA TYR A 416 -10.12 -22.20 43.02
C TYR A 416 -9.13 -22.75 44.04
N ASP A 417 -7.85 -22.37 43.96
CA ASP A 417 -6.87 -22.78 44.98
C ASP A 417 -7.32 -22.30 46.38
N LEU A 418 -8.02 -21.17 46.40
CA LEU A 418 -8.63 -20.63 47.60
C LEU A 418 -10.02 -20.02 47.31
N LEU A 419 -11.03 -20.49 48.02
CA LEU A 419 -12.34 -19.85 48.10
C LEU A 419 -12.47 -19.11 49.43
N ILE A 420 -12.80 -17.82 49.36
CA ILE A 420 -13.11 -16.93 50.48
C ILE A 420 -14.58 -16.54 50.34
N SER A 421 -15.45 -17.09 51.19
CA SER A 421 -16.89 -16.85 51.11
C SER A 421 -17.58 -16.60 52.46
N ASP A 422 -16.87 -16.78 53.58
CA ASP A 422 -17.38 -16.47 54.92
C ASP A 422 -16.93 -15.09 55.41
N ASN A 423 -17.74 -14.49 56.28
CA ASN A 423 -17.52 -13.13 56.77
C ASN A 423 -16.18 -12.96 57.51
N SER A 424 -15.71 -13.97 58.25
CA SER A 424 -14.46 -13.85 59.01
C SER A 424 -13.26 -13.67 58.08
N GLN A 425 -13.19 -14.51 57.04
CA GLN A 425 -12.14 -14.44 56.03
C GLN A 425 -12.25 -13.16 55.17
N ILE A 426 -13.46 -12.77 54.79
CA ILE A 426 -13.71 -11.54 54.02
C ILE A 426 -13.24 -10.32 54.81
N GLN A 427 -13.63 -10.19 56.09
CA GLN A 427 -13.19 -9.08 56.93
C GLN A 427 -11.65 -9.09 57.13
N LYS A 428 -11.03 -10.26 57.20
CA LYS A 428 -9.57 -10.39 57.33
C LYS A 428 -8.85 -9.81 56.11
N ILE A 429 -9.24 -10.19 54.89
CA ILE A 429 -8.57 -9.71 53.67
C ILE A 429 -8.84 -8.22 53.37
N THR A 430 -9.92 -7.65 53.89
CA THR A 430 -10.22 -6.22 53.72
C THR A 430 -9.55 -5.33 54.77
N ASN A 431 -9.30 -5.85 55.98
CA ASN A 431 -8.71 -5.09 57.07
C ASN A 431 -7.19 -5.28 57.19
N ASP A 432 -6.64 -6.36 56.63
CA ASP A 432 -5.20 -6.66 56.61
C ASP A 432 -4.72 -6.95 55.18
N SER A 433 -4.14 -5.92 54.56
CA SER A 433 -3.59 -5.99 53.21
C SER A 433 -2.38 -6.91 53.08
N GLU A 434 -1.62 -7.11 54.16
CA GLU A 434 -0.42 -7.96 54.13
C GLU A 434 -0.83 -9.43 54.11
N SER A 435 -1.80 -9.81 54.94
CA SER A 435 -2.45 -11.13 54.88
C SER A 435 -3.05 -11.40 53.50
N PHE A 436 -3.78 -10.45 52.92
CA PHE A 436 -4.37 -10.67 51.59
C PHE A 436 -3.31 -10.81 50.49
N ASN A 437 -2.26 -10.00 50.55
CA ASN A 437 -1.11 -10.11 49.65
C ASN A 437 -0.42 -11.47 49.76
N GLN A 438 -0.24 -11.99 50.97
CA GLN A 438 0.32 -13.33 51.18
C GLN A 438 -0.59 -14.41 50.58
N LEU A 439 -1.91 -14.31 50.76
CA LEU A 439 -2.83 -15.26 50.13
C LEU A 439 -2.70 -15.24 48.61
N ILE A 440 -2.63 -14.06 47.99
CA ILE A 440 -2.43 -13.91 46.55
C ILE A 440 -1.08 -14.48 46.10
N ALA A 441 -0.01 -14.30 46.88
CA ALA A 441 1.31 -14.85 46.54
C ALA A 441 1.34 -16.39 46.54
N HIS A 442 0.59 -17.02 47.46
CA HIS A 442 0.62 -18.48 47.66
C HIS A 442 -0.44 -19.25 46.85
N ASN A 443 -1.40 -18.57 46.21
CA ASN A 443 -2.50 -19.18 45.48
C ASN A 443 -2.54 -18.62 44.07
N GLU A 444 -2.49 -19.47 43.04
CA GLU A 444 -2.58 -19.03 41.63
C GLU A 444 -3.95 -18.42 41.34
N THR A 445 -5.00 -18.96 41.95
CA THR A 445 -6.37 -18.49 41.82
C THR A 445 -7.09 -18.36 43.15
N ILE A 446 -7.72 -17.21 43.37
CA ILE A 446 -8.55 -16.93 44.54
C ILE A 446 -9.94 -16.52 44.08
N LYS A 447 -10.99 -17.09 44.67
CA LYS A 447 -12.36 -16.57 44.57
C LYS A 447 -12.78 -15.91 45.87
N ILE A 448 -13.31 -14.71 45.77
CA ILE A 448 -13.93 -13.96 46.86
C ILE A 448 -15.41 -13.83 46.53
N ALA A 449 -16.25 -14.57 47.24
CA ALA A 449 -17.69 -14.56 47.05
C ALA A 449 -18.37 -13.82 48.21
N THR A 450 -19.06 -12.73 47.90
CA THR A 450 -19.82 -11.95 48.89
C THR A 450 -21.30 -12.31 48.86
N SER A 451 -21.97 -12.31 50.01
CA SER A 451 -23.41 -12.54 50.17
C SER A 451 -23.94 -11.73 51.35
N ASP A 452 -25.27 -11.63 51.52
CA ASP A 452 -25.84 -10.95 52.69
C ASP A 452 -25.37 -11.62 54.00
N GLY A 453 -24.71 -10.84 54.85
CA GLY A 453 -24.05 -11.33 56.07
C GLY A 453 -22.58 -11.73 55.91
N ASN A 454 -22.08 -11.92 54.67
CA ASN A 454 -20.67 -12.21 54.34
C ASN A 454 -20.19 -11.20 53.28
N TRP A 455 -19.97 -9.95 53.68
CA TRP A 455 -19.76 -8.84 52.75
C TRP A 455 -18.80 -7.79 53.33
N ALA A 456 -18.08 -7.10 52.45
CA ALA A 456 -17.29 -5.94 52.81
C ALA A 456 -17.43 -4.82 51.76
N PRO A 457 -17.45 -3.55 52.20
CA PRO A 457 -17.69 -2.42 51.29
C PRO A 457 -16.54 -2.15 50.31
N LYS A 458 -15.32 -2.57 50.64
CA LYS A 458 -14.12 -2.21 49.90
C LYS A 458 -13.10 -3.35 49.88
N PHE A 459 -12.62 -3.68 48.69
CA PHE A 459 -11.48 -4.57 48.45
C PHE A 459 -10.36 -3.80 47.77
N ARG A 460 -9.10 -4.14 48.06
CA ARG A 460 -7.92 -3.52 47.44
C ARG A 460 -6.99 -4.59 46.88
N LEU A 461 -6.72 -4.51 45.58
CA LEU A 461 -5.71 -5.31 44.90
C LEU A 461 -4.43 -4.48 44.78
N ASN A 462 -3.42 -4.83 45.58
CA ASN A 462 -2.14 -4.11 45.62
C ASN A 462 -1.18 -4.61 44.55
N ALA A 463 -0.29 -3.74 44.06
CA ALA A 463 0.81 -4.17 43.22
C ALA A 463 1.89 -4.86 44.07
N ASN A 464 2.38 -6.00 43.60
CA ASN A 464 3.50 -6.73 44.17
C ASN A 464 4.26 -7.51 43.08
N ASP A 465 5.58 -7.60 43.20
CA ASP A 465 6.43 -8.29 42.23
C ASP A 465 6.19 -9.81 42.17
N PHE A 466 5.63 -10.38 43.24
CA PHE A 466 5.31 -11.82 43.34
C PHE A 466 3.91 -12.18 42.81
N PHE A 467 3.13 -11.21 42.34
CA PHE A 467 1.75 -11.46 41.89
C PHE A 467 1.64 -11.81 40.42
N HIS A 468 2.75 -11.95 39.69
CA HIS A 468 2.71 -12.27 38.28
C HIS A 468 1.77 -13.45 37.97
N ASN A 469 0.82 -13.26 37.05
CA ASN A 469 -0.17 -14.25 36.63
C ASN A 469 -1.18 -14.71 37.70
N LYS A 470 -1.16 -14.14 38.91
CA LYS A 470 -2.15 -14.44 39.96
C LYS A 470 -3.52 -13.93 39.53
N LYS A 471 -4.57 -14.72 39.79
CA LYS A 471 -5.96 -14.38 39.46
C LYS A 471 -6.80 -14.25 40.72
N VAL A 472 -7.56 -13.16 40.82
CA VAL A 472 -8.53 -12.95 41.88
C VAL A 472 -9.90 -12.70 41.27
N MET A 473 -10.82 -13.63 41.45
CA MET A 473 -12.21 -13.50 41.04
C MET A 473 -13.06 -12.99 42.19
N PHE A 474 -13.86 -11.96 41.94
CA PHE A 474 -14.90 -11.52 42.85
C PHE A 474 -16.27 -11.90 42.29
N SER A 475 -17.18 -12.35 43.15
CA SER A 475 -18.60 -12.53 42.83
C SER A 475 -19.47 -12.01 43.96
N SER A 476 -20.63 -11.43 43.67
CA SER A 476 -21.52 -10.89 44.70
C SER A 476 -22.96 -11.38 44.54
N GLU A 477 -23.48 -12.03 45.57
CA GLU A 477 -24.91 -12.25 45.81
C GLU A 477 -25.43 -11.32 46.93
N ALA A 478 -24.60 -10.39 47.42
CA ALA A 478 -25.00 -9.45 48.46
C ALA A 478 -25.90 -8.35 47.87
N SER A 479 -26.90 -7.92 48.65
CA SER A 479 -27.78 -6.79 48.34
C SER A 479 -27.07 -5.42 48.35
N TYR A 480 -25.84 -5.36 48.87
CA TYR A 480 -25.00 -4.16 48.93
C TYR A 480 -23.84 -4.22 47.92
N THR A 481 -23.54 -3.10 47.25
CA THR A 481 -22.45 -2.98 46.27
C THR A 481 -21.07 -2.89 46.93
N SER A 482 -20.11 -3.69 46.46
CA SER A 482 -18.71 -3.65 46.91
C SER A 482 -17.83 -2.86 45.95
N SER A 483 -16.90 -2.05 46.46
CA SER A 483 -15.92 -1.35 45.62
C SER A 483 -14.57 -2.06 45.59
N ILE A 484 -14.11 -2.50 44.42
CA ILE A 484 -12.79 -3.13 44.22
C ILE A 484 -11.82 -2.09 43.65
N PHE A 485 -10.79 -1.74 44.41
CA PHE A 485 -9.74 -0.81 43.98
C PHE A 485 -8.55 -1.57 43.39
N TYR A 486 -8.09 -1.14 42.21
CA TYR A 486 -6.96 -1.74 41.50
C TYR A 486 -6.12 -0.62 40.85
N GLY A 487 -4.91 -0.40 41.36
CA GLY A 487 -4.13 0.80 41.01
C GLY A 487 -4.89 2.09 41.35
N SER A 488 -4.99 3.03 40.40
CA SER A 488 -5.77 4.27 40.54
C SER A 488 -7.24 4.13 40.12
N LYS A 489 -7.69 2.93 39.75
CA LYS A 489 -9.03 2.65 39.24
C LYS A 489 -9.89 1.91 40.27
N LYS A 490 -11.19 1.91 40.03
CA LYS A 490 -12.20 1.27 40.89
C LYS A 490 -13.24 0.56 40.02
N TYR A 491 -13.66 -0.63 40.45
CA TYR A 491 -14.80 -1.38 39.91
C TYR A 491 -15.89 -1.49 40.98
N GLU A 492 -17.16 -1.33 40.60
CA GLU A 492 -18.31 -1.48 41.49
C GLU A 492 -18.95 -2.84 41.23
N LEU A 493 -18.86 -3.76 42.18
CA LEU A 493 -19.41 -5.11 42.10
C LEU A 493 -20.82 -5.12 42.70
N LYS A 494 -21.84 -5.29 41.85
CA LYS A 494 -23.27 -5.32 42.22
C LYS A 494 -23.77 -6.76 42.41
N THR A 495 -24.98 -6.88 42.96
CA THR A 495 -25.67 -8.16 43.13
C THR A 495 -25.82 -8.89 41.79
N GLY A 496 -25.46 -10.18 41.75
CA GLY A 496 -25.44 -11.05 40.57
C GLY A 496 -24.22 -10.88 39.66
N GLU A 497 -23.29 -9.97 39.96
CA GLU A 497 -22.10 -9.74 39.13
C GLU A 497 -20.91 -10.59 39.58
N LYS A 498 -20.03 -10.89 38.62
CA LYS A 498 -18.71 -11.46 38.82
C LYS A 498 -17.69 -10.74 37.96
N ILE A 499 -16.46 -10.61 38.46
CA ILE A 499 -15.34 -9.97 37.78
C ILE A 499 -14.06 -10.69 38.19
N THR A 500 -13.23 -11.08 37.22
CA THR A 500 -11.89 -11.62 37.52
C THR A 500 -10.86 -10.52 37.33
N PHE A 501 -9.81 -10.50 38.13
CA PHE A 501 -8.64 -9.66 37.91
C PHE A 501 -7.42 -10.56 37.73
N ILE A 502 -6.57 -10.23 36.77
CA ILE A 502 -5.26 -10.86 36.59
C ILE A 502 -4.18 -9.82 36.79
N TYR A 503 -3.07 -10.22 37.40
CA TYR A 503 -1.92 -9.34 37.55
C TYR A 503 -0.97 -9.50 36.36
N ASP A 504 -0.90 -8.45 35.54
CA ASP A 504 -0.23 -8.47 34.26
C ASP A 504 1.31 -8.36 34.37
N ILE A 505 1.97 -8.60 33.24
CA ILE A 505 3.44 -8.52 33.12
C ILE A 505 3.99 -7.11 33.39
N LYS A 506 3.12 -6.08 33.34
CA LYS A 506 3.46 -4.67 33.62
C LYS A 506 3.30 -4.35 35.11
N LYS A 507 3.16 -5.38 35.95
CA LYS A 507 3.00 -5.30 37.40
C LYS A 507 1.74 -4.52 37.80
N LYS A 508 0.63 -4.77 37.11
CA LYS A 508 -0.66 -4.11 37.36
C LYS A 508 -1.81 -5.12 37.28
N TRP A 509 -2.80 -4.92 38.16
CA TRP A 509 -4.07 -5.64 38.07
C TRP A 509 -4.91 -5.11 36.90
N VAL A 510 -5.40 -6.02 36.07
CA VAL A 510 -6.32 -5.71 34.97
C VAL A 510 -7.60 -6.56 35.10
N PRO A 511 -8.79 -5.94 34.97
CA PRO A 511 -10.05 -6.67 35.02
C PRO A 511 -10.21 -7.52 33.76
N ILE A 512 -10.53 -8.78 34.00
CA ILE A 512 -11.01 -9.74 33.04
C ILE A 512 -12.56 -9.69 33.07
N THR A 513 -13.18 -8.88 32.21
CA THR A 513 -14.62 -8.94 31.89
C THR A 513 -14.99 -10.17 31.05
N GLU A 514 -16.12 -10.83 31.26
CA GLU A 514 -16.60 -11.78 30.23
C GLU A 514 -16.68 -11.07 28.87
N PRO A 515 -16.27 -11.71 27.76
CA PRO A 515 -16.38 -11.11 26.45
C PRO A 515 -17.85 -10.78 26.19
N THR A 516 -18.15 -9.52 25.91
CA THR A 516 -19.32 -9.19 25.09
C THR A 516 -19.18 -10.03 23.83
N THR A 517 -20.13 -10.92 23.58
CA THR A 517 -20.33 -11.72 22.35
C THR A 517 -19.34 -11.36 21.24
N SER A 518 -18.36 -12.24 21.04
CA SER A 518 -17.25 -12.22 20.08
C SER A 518 -17.37 -11.20 18.94
N ALA A 519 -16.37 -10.32 18.79
CA ALA A 519 -16.21 -9.55 17.57
C ALA A 519 -16.12 -10.54 16.37
N PRO A 520 -16.95 -10.40 15.31
CA PRO A 520 -17.05 -11.34 14.20
C PRO A 520 -15.73 -11.70 13.49
N LEU A 521 -14.70 -10.86 13.65
CA LEU A 521 -13.38 -10.97 13.01
C LEU A 521 -12.29 -11.66 13.85
N GLU A 522 -12.52 -11.89 15.16
CA GLU A 522 -11.55 -12.61 16.00
C GLU A 522 -11.38 -14.05 15.49
N ASN A 523 -10.14 -14.47 15.27
CA ASN A 523 -9.77 -15.78 14.70
C ASN A 523 -10.29 -16.03 13.27
N LEU A 524 -10.59 -14.98 12.50
CA LEU A 524 -10.91 -15.12 11.07
C LEU A 524 -9.63 -15.32 10.24
N ALA A 525 -9.58 -16.41 9.47
CA ALA A 525 -8.57 -16.66 8.44
C ALA A 525 -9.22 -16.80 7.06
N TYR A 526 -8.43 -16.58 6.02
CA TYR A 526 -8.92 -16.66 4.65
C TYR A 526 -9.36 -18.08 4.25
N SER A 527 -8.51 -19.10 4.42
CA SER A 527 -8.81 -20.47 3.98
C SER A 527 -8.07 -21.50 4.82
N GLU A 528 -8.69 -22.65 5.02
CA GLU A 528 -8.09 -23.82 5.69
C GLU A 528 -7.20 -24.63 4.74
N ASN A 529 -6.30 -25.45 5.28
CA ASN A 529 -5.45 -26.40 4.51
C ASN A 529 -4.79 -25.75 3.27
N THR A 530 -4.42 -24.48 3.36
CA THR A 530 -3.93 -23.70 2.23
C THR A 530 -2.47 -23.33 2.43
N TRP A 531 -1.62 -23.90 1.59
CA TRP A 531 -0.20 -23.61 1.52
C TRP A 531 0.05 -22.35 0.70
N SER A 532 1.12 -21.61 0.98
CA SER A 532 1.35 -20.33 0.32
C SER A 532 2.81 -20.01 0.01
N ALA A 533 3.04 -19.17 -1.00
CA ALA A 533 4.34 -18.54 -1.23
C ALA A 533 4.18 -17.20 -1.95
N ILE A 534 5.13 -16.28 -1.72
CA ILE A 534 5.21 -15.04 -2.50
C ILE A 534 6.12 -15.27 -3.71
N ILE A 535 5.58 -14.98 -4.88
CA ILE A 535 6.27 -14.97 -6.16
C ILE A 535 6.74 -13.53 -6.43
N PRO A 536 8.06 -13.29 -6.51
CA PRO A 536 8.60 -11.99 -6.89
C PRO A 536 8.10 -11.52 -8.26
N LYS A 537 7.87 -10.20 -8.37
CA LYS A 537 7.27 -9.54 -9.54
C LYS A 537 7.96 -9.87 -10.86
N GLU A 538 9.28 -9.99 -10.88
CA GLU A 538 10.10 -10.25 -12.06
C GLU A 538 9.78 -11.58 -12.77
N TYR A 539 9.22 -12.55 -12.02
CA TYR A 539 8.86 -13.85 -12.57
C TYR A 539 7.45 -13.87 -13.15
N ILE A 540 6.56 -12.95 -12.76
CA ILE A 540 5.17 -12.90 -13.23
C ILE A 540 5.14 -12.33 -14.65
N LYS A 541 5.24 -13.23 -15.62
CA LYS A 541 5.26 -12.94 -17.06
C LYS A 541 4.34 -13.90 -17.83
N PRO A 542 3.75 -13.47 -18.95
CA PRO A 542 2.94 -14.35 -19.79
C PRO A 542 3.68 -15.63 -20.19
N GLY A 543 2.96 -16.76 -20.13
CA GLY A 543 3.52 -18.09 -20.38
C GLY A 543 4.22 -18.72 -19.18
N ILE A 544 4.15 -18.13 -17.99
CA ILE A 544 4.64 -18.77 -16.76
C ILE A 544 3.94 -20.10 -16.51
N ARG A 545 4.69 -21.06 -15.96
CA ARG A 545 4.18 -22.36 -15.52
C ARG A 545 4.65 -22.66 -14.11
N PHE A 546 3.79 -23.33 -13.34
CA PHE A 546 4.09 -23.77 -11.98
C PHE A 546 4.06 -25.29 -11.87
N GLU A 547 4.93 -25.84 -11.03
CA GLU A 547 4.92 -27.25 -10.64
C GLU A 547 4.99 -27.37 -9.13
N PHE A 548 4.18 -28.25 -8.58
CA PHE A 548 4.04 -28.51 -7.16
C PHE A 548 4.38 -29.98 -6.91
N ASN A 549 5.31 -30.22 -5.99
CA ASN A 549 5.83 -31.54 -5.68
C ASN A 549 5.70 -31.80 -4.19
N THR A 550 4.95 -32.84 -3.87
CA THR A 550 4.88 -33.43 -2.53
C THR A 550 5.78 -34.67 -2.51
N LEU A 551 5.90 -35.37 -1.38
CA LEU A 551 6.61 -36.64 -1.33
C LEU A 551 5.97 -37.71 -2.22
N GLU A 552 4.64 -37.68 -2.35
CA GLU A 552 3.86 -38.75 -3.00
C GLU A 552 3.40 -38.41 -4.41
N SER A 553 3.31 -37.12 -4.76
CA SER A 553 2.63 -36.70 -5.99
C SER A 553 3.10 -35.35 -6.52
N THR A 554 2.96 -35.20 -7.83
CA THR A 554 3.28 -33.96 -8.58
C THR A 554 2.05 -33.44 -9.31
N GLY A 555 1.93 -32.12 -9.41
CA GLY A 555 0.93 -31.46 -10.24
C GLY A 555 1.46 -30.16 -10.84
N ALA A 556 1.08 -29.87 -12.09
CA ALA A 556 1.47 -28.67 -12.80
C ALA A 556 0.26 -27.75 -13.04
N LEU A 557 0.47 -26.44 -12.93
CA LEU A 557 -0.48 -25.43 -13.37
C LEU A 557 0.08 -24.73 -14.60
N ASN A 558 -0.62 -24.91 -15.73
CA ASN A 558 -0.30 -24.33 -17.03
C ASN A 558 -1.31 -23.23 -17.39
N ASP A 559 -1.06 -22.50 -18.48
CA ASP A 559 -1.98 -21.55 -19.10
C ASP A 559 -2.47 -20.40 -18.18
N VAL A 560 -1.60 -19.98 -17.25
CA VAL A 560 -1.89 -18.89 -16.32
C VAL A 560 -2.14 -17.59 -17.09
N LYS A 561 -3.31 -16.98 -16.90
CA LYS A 561 -3.70 -15.73 -17.56
C LYS A 561 -3.04 -14.53 -16.89
N ILE A 562 -2.11 -13.90 -17.60
CA ILE A 562 -1.35 -12.72 -17.17
C ILE A 562 -1.51 -11.63 -18.23
N GLY A 563 -1.90 -10.45 -17.76
CA GLY A 563 -2.09 -9.24 -18.53
C GLY A 563 -0.92 -8.27 -18.48
N ALA A 564 -1.14 -7.04 -18.96
CA ALA A 564 -0.09 -6.05 -19.11
C ALA A 564 0.48 -5.57 -17.76
N PRO A 565 1.75 -5.13 -17.71
CA PRO A 565 2.31 -4.41 -16.57
C PRO A 565 1.76 -2.97 -16.55
N ASN A 566 0.49 -2.84 -16.17
CA ASN A 566 -0.26 -1.59 -16.22
C ASN A 566 0.41 -0.47 -15.41
N ILE A 567 0.43 0.75 -15.96
CA ILE A 567 0.92 1.95 -15.27
C ILE A 567 -0.25 2.90 -15.02
N LEU A 568 -0.39 3.36 -13.78
CA LEU A 568 -1.30 4.42 -13.36
C LEU A 568 -0.46 5.65 -12.96
N MET A 569 -0.69 6.77 -13.64
CA MET A 569 -0.05 8.05 -13.29
C MET A 569 -1.06 8.98 -12.63
N ILE A 570 -0.72 9.54 -11.48
CA ILE A 570 -1.55 10.49 -10.74
C ILE A 570 -0.75 11.77 -10.51
N ASN A 571 -1.22 12.89 -11.06
CA ASN A 571 -0.73 14.22 -10.71
C ASN A 571 -1.51 14.74 -9.50
N THR A 572 -0.84 15.41 -8.57
CA THR A 572 -1.45 16.01 -7.38
C THR A 572 -1.14 17.50 -7.32
N ILE A 573 -2.14 18.34 -7.04
CA ILE A 573 -1.97 19.79 -6.90
C ILE A 573 -3.02 20.38 -5.94
N ASP A 574 -2.61 21.30 -5.06
CA ASP A 574 -3.50 22.05 -4.18
C ASP A 574 -3.64 23.49 -4.69
N ILE A 575 -4.87 23.93 -4.93
CA ILE A 575 -5.19 25.15 -5.70
C ILE A 575 -6.01 26.11 -4.84
N GLY A 576 -5.46 27.30 -4.58
CA GLY A 576 -6.18 28.41 -3.95
C GLY A 576 -6.50 29.50 -4.96
N MET A 577 -7.79 29.81 -5.15
CA MET A 577 -8.27 30.81 -6.12
C MET A 577 -8.85 32.01 -5.38
N LEU A 578 -8.14 33.15 -5.41
CA LEU A 578 -8.46 34.37 -4.65
C LEU A 578 -8.40 34.17 -3.12
N THR A 579 -7.91 33.01 -2.67
CA THR A 579 -7.64 32.64 -1.28
C THR A 579 -6.47 31.66 -1.25
N PRO A 580 -5.67 31.56 -0.17
CA PRO A 580 -4.63 30.54 -0.06
C PRO A 580 -5.16 29.11 -0.26
N PRO A 581 -4.32 28.17 -0.76
CA PRO A 581 -4.65 26.75 -0.84
C PRO A 581 -5.03 26.17 0.52
N ARG A 582 -5.85 25.10 0.52
CA ARG A 582 -6.39 24.51 1.75
C ARG A 582 -5.31 23.90 2.63
N ASN A 583 -4.25 23.36 2.02
CA ASN A 583 -3.17 22.65 2.69
C ASN A 583 -3.66 21.39 3.43
N GLU A 584 -4.72 20.76 2.90
CA GLU A 584 -5.42 19.58 3.42
C GLU A 584 -5.42 18.42 2.41
N PHE A 585 -4.29 18.23 1.71
CA PHE A 585 -4.11 17.21 0.68
C PHE A 585 -3.23 16.06 1.22
N ASP A 586 -3.80 15.22 2.08
CA ASP A 586 -3.12 14.07 2.72
C ASP A 586 -2.47 13.13 1.68
N PHE A 587 -3.14 12.83 0.55
CA PHE A 587 -2.60 11.92 -0.48
C PHE A 587 -1.28 12.42 -1.11
N GLN A 588 -1.13 13.74 -1.23
CA GLN A 588 0.10 14.37 -1.72
C GLN A 588 1.15 14.34 -0.62
N ASN A 589 0.78 14.61 0.62
CA ASN A 589 1.73 14.83 1.70
C ASN A 589 2.18 13.54 2.43
N ASN A 590 1.42 12.44 2.31
CA ASN A 590 1.71 11.17 2.95
C ASN A 590 1.90 10.05 1.91
N HIS A 591 3.14 9.59 1.75
CA HIS A 591 3.50 8.62 0.72
C HIS A 591 2.97 7.21 1.01
N GLU A 592 2.70 6.89 2.27
CA GLU A 592 2.08 5.62 2.66
C GLU A 592 0.67 5.51 2.09
N LEU A 593 -0.06 6.63 1.95
CA LEU A 593 -1.36 6.62 1.28
C LEU A 593 -1.25 6.24 -0.20
N ASN A 594 -0.17 6.63 -0.89
CA ASN A 594 0.06 6.22 -2.27
C ASN A 594 0.27 4.71 -2.37
N ARG A 595 1.08 4.14 -1.47
CA ARG A 595 1.33 2.71 -1.38
C ARG A 595 0.03 1.94 -1.11
N GLN A 596 -0.74 2.38 -0.11
CA GLN A 596 -2.03 1.78 0.26
C GLN A 596 -3.01 1.79 -0.92
N TYR A 597 -3.13 2.91 -1.64
CA TYR A 597 -3.99 2.96 -2.83
C TYR A 597 -3.50 2.03 -3.93
N GLY A 598 -2.19 1.90 -4.13
CA GLY A 598 -1.58 0.94 -5.05
C GLY A 598 -1.95 -0.52 -4.77
N GLN A 599 -2.23 -0.88 -3.50
CA GLN A 599 -2.74 -2.21 -3.14
C GLN A 599 -4.19 -2.44 -3.59
N THR A 600 -4.95 -1.40 -3.90
CA THR A 600 -6.39 -1.52 -4.24
C THR A 600 -6.68 -1.59 -5.74
N VAL A 601 -5.70 -1.31 -6.61
CA VAL A 601 -5.90 -1.24 -8.08
C VAL A 601 -4.99 -2.23 -8.82
N PRO A 602 -5.39 -2.80 -9.97
CA PRO A 602 -4.59 -3.77 -10.74
C PRO A 602 -3.52 -3.10 -11.63
N ALA A 603 -2.63 -2.33 -11.02
CA ALA A 603 -1.47 -1.69 -11.65
C ALA A 603 -0.15 -2.33 -11.19
N ALA A 604 0.84 -2.48 -12.08
CA ALA A 604 2.20 -2.86 -11.71
C ALA A 604 2.96 -1.67 -11.12
N THR A 605 2.66 -0.48 -11.64
CA THR A 605 3.32 0.77 -11.27
C THR A 605 2.28 1.86 -11.04
N LEU A 606 2.28 2.46 -9.85
CA LEU A 606 1.60 3.70 -9.53
C LEU A 606 2.64 4.82 -9.41
N ILE A 607 2.59 5.78 -10.32
CA ILE A 607 3.44 6.98 -10.30
C ILE A 607 2.61 8.12 -9.74
N VAL A 608 3.01 8.68 -8.59
CA VAL A 608 2.38 9.89 -8.05
C VAL A 608 3.36 11.05 -8.17
N THR A 609 3.01 12.00 -9.03
CA THR A 609 3.73 13.25 -9.26
C THR A 609 3.07 14.38 -8.50
N ARG A 610 3.89 15.27 -7.97
CA ARG A 610 3.47 16.30 -7.02
C ARG A 610 3.80 17.67 -7.59
N PHE A 611 2.77 18.50 -7.66
CA PHE A 611 2.92 19.90 -7.96
C PHE A 611 2.93 20.72 -6.66
N ASP A 612 3.79 21.73 -6.61
CA ASP A 612 3.78 22.71 -5.54
C ASP A 612 2.38 23.38 -5.48
N PRO A 613 1.83 23.64 -4.27
CA PRO A 613 0.57 24.36 -4.15
C PRO A 613 0.60 25.71 -4.86
N VAL A 614 -0.50 26.07 -5.52
CA VAL A 614 -0.62 27.30 -6.29
C VAL A 614 -1.63 28.24 -5.66
N TYR A 615 -1.21 29.47 -5.34
CA TYR A 615 -2.07 30.54 -4.88
C TYR A 615 -2.27 31.57 -5.99
N LEU A 616 -3.47 31.60 -6.56
CA LEU A 616 -3.87 32.57 -7.57
C LEU A 616 -4.50 33.78 -6.86
N THR A 617 -3.72 34.84 -6.65
CA THR A 617 -4.22 36.11 -6.07
C THR A 617 -5.12 36.88 -7.02
N GLN A 618 -5.05 36.57 -8.31
CA GLN A 618 -5.93 37.06 -9.36
C GLN A 618 -6.20 35.92 -10.35
N VAL A 619 -7.37 35.95 -10.98
CA VAL A 619 -7.82 34.91 -11.91
C VAL A 619 -8.33 35.56 -13.18
N VAL A 620 -7.78 35.17 -14.34
CA VAL A 620 -8.28 35.55 -15.65
C VAL A 620 -9.13 34.41 -16.21
N THR A 621 -10.37 34.70 -16.61
CA THR A 621 -11.27 33.72 -17.23
C THR A 621 -11.01 33.61 -18.73
N PRO A 622 -11.40 32.51 -19.41
CA PRO A 622 -11.32 32.42 -20.87
C PRO A 622 -12.15 33.47 -21.62
N ARG A 623 -13.03 34.22 -20.93
CA ARG A 623 -13.80 35.35 -21.48
C ARG A 623 -13.08 36.70 -21.31
N GLY A 624 -11.85 36.70 -20.79
CA GLY A 624 -11.05 37.91 -20.55
C GLY A 624 -11.45 38.68 -19.29
N GLU A 625 -12.31 38.13 -18.44
CA GLU A 625 -12.68 38.73 -17.17
C GLU A 625 -11.54 38.55 -16.16
N LEU A 626 -11.39 39.51 -15.23
CA LEU A 626 -10.39 39.46 -14.16
C LEU A 626 -11.10 39.45 -12.81
N PHE A 627 -10.80 38.44 -12.00
CA PHE A 627 -11.22 38.37 -10.60
C PHE A 627 -10.01 38.65 -9.69
N ILE A 628 -10.23 39.42 -8.62
CA ILE A 628 -9.18 39.82 -7.65
C ILE A 628 -9.65 39.48 -6.23
N ASP A 629 -10.86 39.89 -5.84
CA ASP A 629 -11.39 39.63 -4.50
C ASP A 629 -12.32 38.41 -4.44
N LYS A 630 -13.20 38.28 -5.45
CA LYS A 630 -14.13 37.17 -5.61
C LYS A 630 -14.50 36.97 -7.07
N ALA A 631 -14.90 35.75 -7.42
CA ALA A 631 -15.52 35.47 -8.70
C ALA A 631 -16.98 35.96 -8.74
N THR A 632 -17.47 36.19 -9.95
CA THR A 632 -18.91 36.40 -10.21
C THR A 632 -19.67 35.09 -10.04
N GLY A 633 -20.90 35.18 -9.51
CA GLY A 633 -21.75 34.02 -9.22
C GLY A 633 -21.36 33.23 -7.97
N GLU A 634 -22.12 32.16 -7.73
CA GLU A 634 -21.98 31.28 -6.56
C GLU A 634 -21.03 30.11 -6.83
N GLY A 635 -20.35 29.64 -5.79
CA GLY A 635 -19.57 28.40 -5.81
C GLY A 635 -20.17 27.34 -4.88
N GLY A 636 -19.68 26.11 -4.99
CA GLY A 636 -20.05 25.02 -4.09
C GLY A 636 -19.17 23.78 -4.30
N GLY A 637 -19.56 22.66 -3.71
CA GLY A 637 -18.85 21.38 -3.87
C GLY A 637 -18.69 20.96 -5.33
N HIS A 638 -19.77 21.05 -6.09
CA HIS A 638 -19.84 20.68 -7.51
C HIS A 638 -19.96 21.89 -8.45
N ASP A 639 -20.04 23.11 -7.91
CA ASP A 639 -20.40 24.31 -8.66
C ASP A 639 -19.32 25.40 -8.58
N GLY A 640 -19.39 26.36 -9.52
CA GLY A 640 -18.57 27.57 -9.53
C GLY A 640 -17.73 27.74 -10.80
N ASN A 641 -17.68 28.94 -11.36
CA ASN A 641 -16.93 29.21 -12.60
C ASN A 641 -15.44 28.87 -12.48
N MET A 642 -14.74 29.30 -11.41
CA MET A 642 -13.31 29.02 -11.24
C MET A 642 -13.03 27.52 -11.05
N ARG A 643 -13.93 26.78 -10.39
CA ARG A 643 -13.89 25.33 -10.27
C ARG A 643 -13.81 24.65 -11.64
N HIS A 644 -14.65 25.07 -12.58
CA HIS A 644 -14.67 24.47 -13.92
C HIS A 644 -13.56 25.03 -14.81
N GLU A 645 -13.51 26.35 -14.98
CA GLU A 645 -12.69 26.99 -16.01
C GLU A 645 -11.20 27.02 -15.65
N ILE A 646 -10.87 27.10 -14.35
CA ILE A 646 -9.48 27.25 -13.87
C ILE A 646 -8.95 25.93 -13.34
N THR A 647 -9.65 25.36 -12.36
CA THR A 647 -9.17 24.15 -11.67
C THR A 647 -9.18 22.92 -12.60
N LYS A 648 -10.29 22.68 -13.29
CA LYS A 648 -10.45 21.51 -14.18
C LYS A 648 -9.85 21.79 -15.56
N ASP A 649 -10.38 22.79 -16.26
CA ASP A 649 -10.08 23.00 -17.67
C ASP A 649 -8.69 23.61 -17.89
N LEU A 650 -8.28 24.63 -17.13
CA LEU A 650 -6.95 25.23 -17.32
C LEU A 650 -5.84 24.37 -16.71
N ILE A 651 -5.90 24.11 -15.39
CA ILE A 651 -4.81 23.50 -14.65
C ILE A 651 -4.76 21.99 -14.88
N SER A 652 -5.83 21.26 -14.60
CA SER A 652 -5.79 19.78 -14.62
C SER A 652 -5.62 19.21 -16.03
N ASP A 653 -6.40 19.72 -16.98
CA ASP A 653 -6.23 19.35 -18.39
C ASP A 653 -4.95 19.92 -18.99
N GLY A 654 -4.48 21.08 -18.52
CA GLY A 654 -3.20 21.65 -18.93
C GLY A 654 -2.03 20.75 -18.54
N ILE A 655 -1.97 20.26 -17.30
CA ILE A 655 -0.97 19.29 -16.84
C ILE A 655 -1.01 18.02 -17.71
N ASN A 656 -2.21 17.44 -17.91
CA ASN A 656 -2.35 16.22 -18.71
C ASN A 656 -1.91 16.44 -20.17
N SER A 657 -2.29 17.57 -20.77
CA SER A 657 -2.03 17.89 -22.18
C SER A 657 -0.56 18.25 -22.43
N ALA A 658 0.09 18.94 -21.49
CA ALA A 658 1.52 19.22 -21.53
C ALA A 658 2.35 17.92 -21.53
N ASN A 659 1.91 16.89 -20.79
CA ASN A 659 2.54 15.57 -20.83
C ASN A 659 2.44 14.86 -22.18
N TYR A 660 1.51 15.27 -23.07
CA TYR A 660 1.42 14.80 -24.45
C TYR A 660 2.12 15.74 -25.46
N GLY A 661 2.65 16.86 -24.98
CA GLY A 661 3.32 17.86 -25.81
C GLY A 661 2.35 18.67 -26.67
N ILE A 662 1.07 18.74 -26.31
CA ILE A 662 0.14 19.65 -26.98
C ILE A 662 0.43 21.05 -26.46
N ASN A 663 0.75 22.03 -27.30
CA ASN A 663 1.17 23.35 -26.81
C ASN A 663 -0.04 24.25 -26.48
N SER A 664 -1.16 24.08 -27.19
CA SER A 664 -2.40 24.84 -26.98
C SER A 664 -3.64 24.09 -27.44
N SER A 665 -4.77 24.44 -26.85
CA SER A 665 -6.09 23.90 -27.19
C SER A 665 -7.20 24.92 -26.85
N GLN A 666 -8.46 24.61 -27.18
CA GLN A 666 -9.60 25.40 -26.72
C GLN A 666 -9.69 25.39 -25.19
N ALA A 667 -10.22 26.47 -24.61
CA ALA A 667 -10.37 26.59 -23.15
C ALA A 667 -11.05 25.36 -22.54
N SER A 668 -12.21 24.97 -23.09
CA SER A 668 -12.94 23.76 -22.69
C SER A 668 -12.88 22.73 -23.82
N ALA A 669 -11.97 21.77 -23.69
CA ALA A 669 -11.70 20.74 -24.69
C ALA A 669 -12.31 19.39 -24.28
N PRO A 670 -12.70 18.52 -25.23
CA PRO A 670 -13.00 17.14 -24.93
C PRO A 670 -11.86 16.48 -24.18
N SER A 671 -12.19 15.66 -23.18
CA SER A 671 -11.19 14.90 -22.44
C SER A 671 -10.70 13.74 -23.32
N PHE A 672 -9.42 13.75 -23.67
CA PHE A 672 -8.75 12.66 -24.40
C PHE A 672 -7.50 12.21 -23.65
N LEU A 673 -7.48 10.91 -23.29
CA LEU A 673 -6.45 10.31 -22.44
C LEU A 673 -5.96 9.01 -23.06
N PRO A 674 -4.97 9.10 -23.97
CA PRO A 674 -4.37 7.91 -24.57
C PRO A 674 -3.53 7.14 -23.56
N THR A 675 -2.85 7.82 -22.63
CA THR A 675 -2.25 7.18 -21.46
C THR A 675 -3.16 7.33 -20.25
N PHE A 676 -3.04 6.41 -19.29
CA PHE A 676 -3.85 6.48 -18.08
C PHE A 676 -3.17 7.41 -17.05
N GLN A 677 -3.45 8.71 -17.18
CA GLN A 677 -3.06 9.75 -16.23
C GLN A 677 -4.28 10.48 -15.69
N VAL A 678 -4.25 10.82 -14.40
CA VAL A 678 -5.30 11.58 -13.71
C VAL A 678 -4.66 12.71 -12.92
N THR A 679 -5.18 13.94 -13.06
CA THR A 679 -4.81 15.05 -12.18
C THR A 679 -5.83 15.18 -11.05
N MET A 680 -5.44 14.73 -9.87
CA MET A 680 -6.14 14.94 -8.61
C MET A 680 -5.82 16.32 -8.06
N HIS A 681 -6.84 17.04 -7.61
CA HIS A 681 -6.66 18.37 -7.02
C HIS A 681 -7.63 18.62 -5.87
N ASN A 682 -7.13 19.31 -4.84
CA ASN A 682 -7.99 20.04 -3.92
C ASN A 682 -8.07 21.47 -4.43
N SER A 683 -9.24 22.07 -4.31
CA SER A 683 -9.42 23.45 -4.73
C SER A 683 -10.37 24.20 -3.81
N VAL A 684 -10.07 25.47 -3.63
CA VAL A 684 -10.87 26.42 -2.84
C VAL A 684 -10.89 27.76 -3.57
N GLY A 685 -12.05 28.42 -3.57
CA GLY A 685 -12.24 29.69 -4.25
C GLY A 685 -13.09 30.68 -3.46
N VAL A 686 -12.90 31.98 -3.70
CA VAL A 686 -13.78 33.03 -3.18
C VAL A 686 -14.85 33.39 -4.22
N TYR A 687 -16.12 33.29 -3.83
CA TYR A 687 -17.30 33.53 -4.65
C TYR A 687 -18.24 34.57 -3.99
N GLU A 688 -19.36 34.89 -4.64
CA GLU A 688 -20.37 35.79 -4.06
C GLU A 688 -20.97 35.25 -2.77
N ASN A 689 -21.06 33.92 -2.63
CA ASN A 689 -21.49 33.21 -1.43
C ASN A 689 -20.33 32.85 -0.49
N GLY A 690 -19.18 33.51 -0.59
CA GLY A 690 -18.04 33.36 0.32
C GLY A 690 -16.99 32.34 -0.15
N ILE A 691 -16.16 31.86 0.78
CA ILE A 691 -15.13 30.85 0.50
C ILE A 691 -15.82 29.49 0.31
N GLN A 692 -15.57 28.85 -0.83
CA GLN A 692 -16.16 27.57 -1.20
C GLN A 692 -15.07 26.54 -1.45
N HIS A 693 -15.24 25.36 -0.85
CA HIS A 693 -14.40 24.19 -1.09
C HIS A 693 -15.05 23.31 -2.16
N HIS A 694 -14.25 22.83 -3.11
CA HIS A 694 -14.74 21.98 -4.19
C HIS A 694 -14.35 20.51 -3.96
N GLY A 695 -15.14 19.57 -4.46
CA GLY A 695 -14.90 18.13 -4.30
C GLY A 695 -15.87 17.24 -5.05
N TRP A 696 -15.87 15.94 -4.71
CA TRP A 696 -16.86 14.95 -5.11
C TRP A 696 -17.06 14.83 -6.63
N SER A 697 -16.00 15.00 -7.43
CA SER A 697 -16.15 14.81 -8.88
C SER A 697 -14.91 14.27 -9.58
N GLY A 698 -15.11 13.28 -10.43
CA GLY A 698 -14.06 12.58 -11.17
C GLY A 698 -14.46 12.28 -12.60
N GLY A 699 -13.47 11.88 -13.40
CA GLY A 699 -13.63 11.54 -14.81
C GLY A 699 -12.85 12.44 -15.75
N GLY A 700 -12.60 11.95 -16.97
CA GLY A 700 -11.89 12.72 -18.00
C GLY A 700 -10.46 13.10 -17.60
N GLY A 701 -9.80 12.31 -16.75
CA GLY A 701 -8.40 12.52 -16.32
C GLY A 701 -8.25 13.53 -15.20
N LYS A 702 -9.35 13.78 -14.47
CA LYS A 702 -9.45 14.80 -13.44
C LYS A 702 -10.15 14.21 -12.23
N ALA A 703 -9.74 14.60 -11.03
CA ALA A 703 -10.44 14.28 -9.80
C ALA A 703 -10.38 15.49 -8.86
N THR A 704 -11.53 16.10 -8.61
CA THR A 704 -11.70 17.20 -7.66
C THR A 704 -12.10 16.62 -6.32
N LEU A 705 -11.28 16.88 -5.31
CA LEU A 705 -11.40 16.21 -4.02
C LEU A 705 -11.64 17.23 -2.90
N TYR A 706 -12.62 16.92 -2.06
CA TYR A 706 -12.77 17.53 -0.75
C TYR A 706 -11.90 16.79 0.27
N GLU A 707 -12.03 15.46 0.34
CA GLU A 707 -11.15 14.55 1.08
C GLU A 707 -10.19 13.82 0.14
N SER A 708 -8.91 13.77 0.52
CA SER A 708 -7.87 13.05 -0.23
C SER A 708 -7.56 11.67 0.37
N LYS A 709 -8.56 10.99 0.94
CA LYS A 709 -8.48 9.61 1.45
C LYS A 709 -9.89 9.01 1.45
N GLY A 710 -10.03 7.75 1.87
CA GLY A 710 -11.34 7.13 2.02
C GLY A 710 -12.00 6.82 0.68
N ASN A 711 -13.34 6.80 0.69
CA ASN A 711 -14.11 6.44 -0.49
C ASN A 711 -14.08 7.51 -1.58
N GLU A 712 -13.95 8.80 -1.25
CA GLU A 712 -13.96 9.86 -2.27
C GLU A 712 -12.85 9.64 -3.29
N VAL A 713 -11.62 9.36 -2.85
CA VAL A 713 -10.51 9.06 -3.77
C VAL A 713 -10.80 7.82 -4.64
N SER A 714 -11.26 6.72 -4.04
CA SER A 714 -11.59 5.51 -4.79
C SER A 714 -12.76 5.75 -5.77
N HIS A 715 -13.76 6.52 -5.38
CA HIS A 715 -14.94 6.82 -6.21
C HIS A 715 -14.56 7.70 -7.41
N GLU A 716 -13.86 8.80 -7.17
CA GLU A 716 -13.48 9.73 -8.24
C GLU A 716 -12.45 9.14 -9.21
N LEU A 717 -11.55 8.28 -8.72
CA LEU A 717 -10.66 7.51 -9.59
C LEU A 717 -11.42 6.40 -10.32
N GLY A 718 -12.42 5.79 -9.69
CA GLY A 718 -13.40 4.89 -10.32
C GLY A 718 -14.02 5.47 -11.59
N HIS A 719 -14.51 6.72 -11.53
CA HIS A 719 -15.01 7.44 -12.71
C HIS A 719 -13.94 7.63 -13.80
N ASN A 720 -12.68 7.87 -13.42
CA ASN A 720 -11.58 7.97 -14.39
C ASN A 720 -11.27 6.63 -15.07
N PHE A 721 -11.52 5.50 -14.42
CA PHE A 721 -11.44 4.17 -15.03
C PHE A 721 -12.62 3.86 -15.96
N GLY A 722 -13.63 4.74 -16.03
CA GLY A 722 -14.83 4.57 -16.84
C GLY A 722 -15.95 3.82 -16.12
N LEU A 723 -15.90 3.77 -14.78
CA LEU A 723 -16.99 3.22 -13.97
C LEU A 723 -18.05 4.30 -13.73
N GLY A 724 -19.32 3.93 -13.88
CA GLY A 724 -20.44 4.76 -13.42
C GLY A 724 -20.81 4.44 -11.98
N ASP A 725 -21.70 5.24 -11.40
CA ASP A 725 -22.31 4.92 -10.10
C ASP A 725 -23.00 3.56 -10.14
N TYR A 726 -22.94 2.84 -9.03
CA TYR A 726 -23.50 1.50 -8.88
C TYR A 726 -23.02 0.53 -9.98
N HIS A 727 -21.74 0.61 -10.35
CA HIS A 727 -21.17 -0.20 -11.42
C HIS A 727 -21.44 -1.70 -11.22
N GLY A 728 -22.07 -2.33 -12.22
CA GLY A 728 -22.47 -3.74 -12.15
C GLY A 728 -23.74 -4.03 -11.35
N GLY A 729 -24.47 -3.00 -10.92
CA GLY A 729 -25.72 -3.13 -10.15
C GLY A 729 -25.53 -3.84 -8.81
N PRO A 730 -26.60 -4.39 -8.21
CA PRO A 730 -26.50 -5.06 -6.91
C PRO A 730 -25.51 -6.24 -6.87
N GLU A 731 -25.40 -7.00 -7.97
CA GLU A 731 -24.49 -8.16 -8.06
C GLU A 731 -23.02 -7.74 -8.19
N GLY A 732 -22.70 -6.68 -8.94
CA GLY A 732 -21.33 -6.20 -9.14
C GLY A 732 -20.87 -5.14 -8.13
N GLY A 733 -21.80 -4.45 -7.48
CA GLY A 733 -21.55 -3.34 -6.55
C GLY A 733 -21.46 -3.75 -5.08
N THR A 734 -21.63 -5.04 -4.76
CA THR A 734 -21.62 -5.55 -3.37
C THR A 734 -20.55 -6.62 -3.21
N HIS A 735 -19.74 -6.55 -2.16
CA HIS A 735 -18.86 -7.66 -1.76
C HIS A 735 -19.70 -8.78 -1.12
N THR A 736 -19.25 -10.03 -1.25
CA THR A 736 -20.08 -11.18 -0.85
C THR A 736 -19.24 -12.29 -0.18
N THR A 737 -19.93 -13.35 0.24
CA THR A 737 -19.34 -14.61 0.72
C THR A 737 -18.66 -15.38 -0.41
N PRO A 738 -17.67 -16.25 -0.12
CA PRO A 738 -16.89 -16.95 -1.16
C PRO A 738 -17.69 -17.83 -2.11
N ASP A 739 -18.83 -18.37 -1.68
CA ASP A 739 -19.73 -19.19 -2.48
C ASP A 739 -20.57 -18.37 -3.48
N LYS A 740 -20.44 -17.04 -3.48
CA LYS A 740 -21.13 -16.12 -4.37
C LYS A 740 -20.16 -15.42 -5.31
N LYS A 741 -20.70 -14.94 -6.43
CA LYS A 741 -19.97 -14.06 -7.36
C LYS A 741 -19.50 -12.81 -6.63
N ASN A 742 -18.45 -12.18 -7.18
CA ASN A 742 -17.95 -10.89 -6.71
C ASN A 742 -17.34 -10.91 -5.28
N SER A 743 -16.99 -12.10 -4.77
CA SER A 743 -16.29 -12.26 -3.49
C SER A 743 -14.77 -12.26 -3.71
N SER A 744 -14.06 -11.39 -3.01
CA SER A 744 -12.61 -11.43 -2.89
C SER A 744 -12.14 -10.56 -1.72
N TRP A 745 -10.95 -10.82 -1.19
CA TRP A 745 -10.27 -9.96 -0.23
C TRP A 745 -9.11 -9.23 -0.92
N LEU A 746 -8.70 -8.06 -0.40
CA LEU A 746 -7.45 -7.45 -0.85
C LEU A 746 -6.27 -8.16 -0.19
N TRP A 747 -5.09 -8.01 -0.78
CA TRP A 747 -3.84 -8.46 -0.19
C TRP A 747 -2.83 -7.32 -0.20
N ASP A 748 -2.26 -7.02 0.96
CA ASP A 748 -1.16 -6.09 1.08
C ASP A 748 0.15 -6.86 0.90
N CYS A 749 0.83 -6.66 -0.22
CA CYS A 749 2.00 -7.47 -0.56
C CYS A 749 3.27 -7.12 0.23
N GLU A 750 3.31 -5.93 0.85
CA GLU A 750 4.47 -5.47 1.62
C GLU A 750 4.39 -5.90 3.08
N TYR A 751 3.23 -5.75 3.68
CA TYR A 751 2.99 -6.22 5.04
C TYR A 751 2.51 -7.67 5.12
N ASN A 752 2.20 -8.27 3.97
CA ASN A 752 1.77 -9.65 3.81
C ASN A 752 0.60 -10.04 4.74
N TYR A 753 -0.50 -9.31 4.63
CA TYR A 753 -1.78 -9.65 5.27
C TYR A 753 -2.93 -9.50 4.27
N PHE A 754 -4.04 -10.17 4.57
CA PHE A 754 -5.28 -9.97 3.83
C PHE A 754 -6.15 -8.87 4.47
N ILE A 755 -6.85 -8.11 3.64
CA ILE A 755 -7.84 -7.12 4.08
C ILE A 755 -9.24 -7.65 3.72
N PRO A 756 -10.08 -7.96 4.72
CA PRO A 756 -11.41 -8.49 4.48
C PRO A 756 -12.31 -7.55 3.68
N ASN A 757 -13.28 -8.15 2.99
CA ASN A 757 -14.32 -7.45 2.24
C ASN A 757 -15.58 -7.17 3.06
N LEU A 758 -15.45 -7.15 4.38
CA LEU A 758 -16.52 -7.01 5.34
C LEU A 758 -16.05 -6.12 6.49
N SER A 759 -16.94 -5.38 7.12
CA SER A 759 -16.64 -4.49 8.24
C SER A 759 -16.44 -5.23 9.55
N HIS A 760 -16.02 -4.50 10.58
CA HIS A 760 -15.71 -5.06 11.90
C HIS A 760 -16.87 -5.80 12.58
N ASP A 761 -18.10 -5.41 12.26
CA ASP A 761 -19.36 -6.01 12.72
C ASP A 761 -19.82 -7.19 11.84
N GLY A 762 -19.02 -7.63 10.87
CA GLY A 762 -19.32 -8.79 10.04
C GLY A 762 -20.16 -8.50 8.79
N VAL A 763 -20.55 -7.24 8.55
CA VAL A 763 -21.38 -6.86 7.40
C VAL A 763 -20.53 -6.72 6.15
N PHE A 764 -21.00 -7.25 5.02
CA PHE A 764 -20.27 -7.11 3.75
C PHE A 764 -20.24 -5.66 3.29
N ASN A 765 -19.06 -5.24 2.84
CA ASN A 765 -18.86 -3.90 2.32
C ASN A 765 -19.40 -3.78 0.88
N THR A 766 -19.44 -2.57 0.36
CA THR A 766 -19.84 -2.31 -1.03
C THR A 766 -18.66 -1.79 -1.85
N ASP A 767 -18.84 -1.79 -3.17
CA ASP A 767 -17.87 -1.23 -4.11
C ASP A 767 -17.66 0.28 -3.86
N ALA A 768 -16.51 0.81 -4.25
CA ALA A 768 -16.24 2.25 -4.18
C ALA A 768 -17.26 3.10 -4.95
N MET A 769 -17.86 2.56 -6.01
CA MET A 769 -18.94 3.16 -6.80
C MET A 769 -20.33 2.96 -6.19
N SER A 770 -20.44 2.29 -5.04
CA SER A 770 -21.69 1.94 -4.36
C SER A 770 -21.66 2.29 -2.87
N SER A 771 -21.06 3.44 -2.53
CA SER A 771 -20.95 3.96 -1.16
C SER A 771 -20.17 3.07 -0.18
N GLY A 772 -19.17 2.33 -0.68
CA GLY A 772 -18.28 1.55 0.18
C GLY A 772 -17.40 2.43 1.07
N TYR A 773 -16.67 1.80 1.98
CA TYR A 773 -15.74 2.50 2.87
C TYR A 773 -14.48 1.67 3.14
N PRO A 774 -13.38 2.26 3.63
CA PRO A 774 -12.19 1.50 4.01
C PRO A 774 -12.50 0.51 5.13
N PHE A 775 -11.91 -0.69 5.08
CA PHE A 775 -12.05 -1.71 6.14
C PHE A 775 -11.57 -1.19 7.50
N ASP A 776 -10.33 -0.72 7.53
CA ASP A 776 -9.68 -0.08 8.67
C ASP A 776 -8.52 0.78 8.14
N SER A 777 -8.55 2.08 8.44
CA SER A 777 -7.52 3.03 8.00
C SER A 777 -6.12 2.74 8.56
N ASN A 778 -6.00 1.94 9.63
CA ASN A 778 -4.71 1.47 10.14
C ASN A 778 -4.03 0.44 9.23
N TYR A 779 -4.75 -0.12 8.25
CA TYR A 779 -4.23 -1.12 7.31
C TYR A 779 -4.36 -0.67 5.87
N ASN A 780 -5.48 -0.04 5.51
CA ASN A 780 -5.68 0.60 4.22
C ASN A 780 -6.77 1.67 4.32
N SER A 781 -6.43 2.90 3.93
CA SER A 781 -7.30 4.08 4.02
C SER A 781 -8.24 4.24 2.81
N PHE A 782 -8.30 3.28 1.90
CA PHE A 782 -9.10 3.34 0.68
C PHE A 782 -10.13 2.22 0.61
N THR A 783 -11.25 2.50 -0.03
CA THR A 783 -12.30 1.51 -0.26
C THR A 783 -11.84 0.46 -1.25
N ALA A 784 -12.08 -0.81 -0.92
CA ALA A 784 -11.83 -1.94 -1.79
C ALA A 784 -12.83 -1.98 -2.97
N TYR A 785 -12.33 -1.92 -4.20
CA TYR A 785 -13.15 -2.23 -5.38
C TYR A 785 -13.55 -3.71 -5.38
N THR A 786 -14.73 -4.01 -5.91
CA THR A 786 -15.16 -5.39 -6.11
C THR A 786 -14.40 -6.06 -7.27
N PRO A 787 -14.36 -7.40 -7.35
CA PRO A 787 -13.79 -8.12 -8.50
C PRO A 787 -14.32 -7.66 -9.86
N ASN A 788 -15.62 -7.37 -9.95
CA ASN A 788 -16.24 -6.82 -11.16
C ASN A 788 -15.62 -5.47 -11.58
N SER A 789 -15.54 -4.52 -10.64
CA SER A 789 -14.90 -3.22 -10.88
C SER A 789 -13.41 -3.38 -11.20
N LEU A 790 -12.68 -4.23 -10.47
CA LEU A 790 -11.25 -4.48 -10.72
C LEU A 790 -10.99 -5.04 -12.12
N ALA A 791 -11.85 -5.92 -12.62
CA ALA A 791 -11.73 -6.43 -13.98
C ALA A 791 -11.94 -5.32 -15.04
N ALA A 792 -12.91 -4.43 -14.81
CA ALA A 792 -13.16 -3.27 -15.68
C ALA A 792 -11.98 -2.27 -15.63
N ILE A 793 -11.47 -1.97 -14.44
CA ILE A 793 -10.29 -1.12 -14.23
C ILE A 793 -9.07 -1.72 -14.97
N GLN A 794 -8.79 -3.01 -14.77
CA GLN A 794 -7.68 -3.67 -15.44
C GLN A 794 -7.81 -3.60 -16.96
N LYS A 795 -9.01 -3.85 -17.50
CA LYS A 795 -9.28 -3.75 -18.94
C LYS A 795 -9.02 -2.34 -19.46
N ARG A 796 -9.45 -1.30 -18.73
CA ARG A 796 -9.19 0.10 -19.09
C ARG A 796 -7.70 0.41 -19.11
N LEU A 797 -6.96 -0.02 -18.10
CA LEU A 797 -5.51 0.18 -18.00
C LEU A 797 -4.77 -0.52 -19.15
N GLN A 798 -5.08 -1.79 -19.42
CA GLN A 798 -4.43 -2.58 -20.48
C GLN A 798 -4.65 -2.00 -21.88
N ASN A 799 -5.81 -1.37 -22.11
CA ASN A 799 -6.13 -0.77 -23.39
C ASN A 799 -5.48 0.61 -23.60
N SER A 800 -4.83 1.16 -22.57
CA SER A 800 -4.18 2.47 -22.61
C SER A 800 -2.72 2.34 -23.07
N TYR A 801 -2.20 3.42 -23.64
CA TYR A 801 -0.77 3.57 -23.87
C TYR A 801 -0.06 3.83 -22.54
N ILE A 802 1.25 3.57 -22.49
CA ILE A 802 2.12 4.01 -21.41
C ILE A 802 3.25 4.87 -21.96
N PHE A 803 3.72 5.82 -21.15
CA PHE A 803 4.99 6.50 -21.39
C PHE A 803 6.14 5.52 -21.14
N SER A 804 7.13 5.52 -22.03
CA SER A 804 8.24 4.56 -22.03
C SER A 804 9.51 5.23 -22.60
N PRO A 805 10.49 5.59 -21.75
CA PRO A 805 11.75 6.20 -22.18
C PRO A 805 12.57 5.31 -23.11
N GLU A 806 12.45 3.99 -22.97
CA GLU A 806 13.16 2.98 -23.77
C GLU A 806 12.50 2.68 -25.11
N SER A 807 11.28 3.19 -25.35
CA SER A 807 10.55 3.02 -26.60
C SER A 807 11.08 3.93 -27.71
N THR A 808 11.11 3.42 -28.95
CA THR A 808 11.49 4.23 -30.12
C THR A 808 10.48 5.35 -30.41
N THR A 809 9.21 5.15 -30.10
CA THR A 809 8.13 6.15 -30.23
C THR A 809 7.94 7.00 -28.98
N GLY A 810 8.56 6.59 -27.86
CA GLY A 810 8.34 7.14 -26.53
C GLY A 810 7.12 6.57 -25.81
N TYR A 811 6.38 5.65 -26.42
CA TYR A 811 5.21 5.00 -25.81
C TYR A 811 5.15 3.52 -26.14
N LYS A 812 4.54 2.75 -25.24
CA LYS A 812 4.18 1.36 -25.51
C LYS A 812 2.70 1.12 -25.32
N LYS A 813 2.20 0.07 -25.94
CA LYS A 813 0.84 -0.44 -25.74
C LYS A 813 0.86 -1.95 -25.64
N TRP A 814 -0.05 -2.51 -24.85
CA TRP A 814 -0.18 -3.96 -24.74
C TRP A 814 -0.72 -4.56 -26.04
N ASP A 815 -0.01 -5.54 -26.58
CA ASP A 815 -0.45 -6.39 -27.68
C ASP A 815 -0.94 -7.72 -27.07
N SER A 816 -2.26 -7.95 -27.08
CA SER A 816 -2.85 -9.13 -26.46
C SER A 816 -2.57 -10.44 -27.21
N GLU A 817 -2.25 -10.37 -28.51
CA GLU A 817 -1.92 -11.56 -29.31
C GLU A 817 -0.50 -12.03 -29.01
N LYS A 818 0.44 -11.08 -28.86
CA LYS A 818 1.83 -11.37 -28.50
C LYS A 818 2.04 -11.50 -26.99
N ALA A 819 1.09 -11.02 -26.19
CA ALA A 819 1.18 -10.88 -24.74
C ALA A 819 2.44 -10.12 -24.30
N GLU A 820 2.68 -8.96 -24.91
CA GLU A 820 3.82 -8.11 -24.58
C GLU A 820 3.52 -6.61 -24.79
N MET A 821 4.32 -5.74 -24.17
CA MET A 821 4.29 -4.31 -24.44
C MET A 821 5.11 -4.02 -25.69
N VAL A 822 4.46 -3.51 -26.74
CA VAL A 822 5.10 -3.17 -28.02
C VAL A 822 5.17 -1.66 -28.21
N ASP A 823 6.17 -1.19 -28.95
CA ASP A 823 6.26 0.21 -29.37
C ASP A 823 5.00 0.59 -30.15
N ALA A 824 4.38 1.70 -29.75
CA ALA A 824 3.16 2.20 -30.34
C ALA A 824 3.11 3.72 -30.22
N SER A 825 2.30 4.39 -31.02
CA SER A 825 2.13 5.85 -30.93
C SER A 825 0.66 6.18 -30.70
N PRO A 826 0.32 7.02 -29.69
CA PRO A 826 -1.04 7.45 -29.47
C PRO A 826 -1.45 8.50 -30.51
N ASP A 827 -2.57 8.28 -31.21
CA ASP A 827 -3.10 9.28 -32.13
C ASP A 827 -3.66 10.48 -31.35
N LEU A 828 -2.94 11.61 -31.40
CA LEU A 828 -3.29 12.86 -30.72
C LEU A 828 -4.24 13.74 -31.53
N SER A 829 -4.81 13.22 -32.63
CA SER A 829 -5.71 13.97 -33.51
C SER A 829 -6.87 14.63 -32.74
N GLU A 830 -7.48 13.92 -31.79
CA GLU A 830 -8.62 14.45 -31.00
C GLU A 830 -8.26 15.67 -30.13
N LEU A 831 -6.96 15.90 -29.84
CA LEU A 831 -6.50 17.07 -29.09
C LEU A 831 -6.03 18.23 -29.98
N ILE A 832 -5.81 17.98 -31.27
CA ILE A 832 -5.14 18.90 -32.19
C ILE A 832 -6.08 19.38 -33.29
N PHE A 833 -7.04 18.55 -33.72
CA PHE A 833 -7.93 18.88 -34.83
C PHE A 833 -8.90 20.00 -34.44
N PHE A 834 -9.17 20.88 -35.40
CA PHE A 834 -10.33 21.76 -35.33
C PHE A 834 -11.58 20.97 -35.70
N HIS A 835 -12.53 20.83 -34.77
CA HIS A 835 -13.79 20.12 -35.00
C HIS A 835 -14.86 21.08 -35.52
N TYR A 836 -15.47 20.72 -36.65
CA TYR A 836 -16.57 21.46 -37.27
C TYR A 836 -17.75 20.53 -37.54
N SER A 837 -18.85 20.76 -36.84
CA SER A 837 -20.14 20.16 -37.18
C SER A 837 -20.78 20.93 -38.33
N THR A 838 -21.22 20.24 -39.37
CA THR A 838 -21.88 20.86 -40.51
C THR A 838 -23.23 21.45 -40.13
N LYS A 839 -23.82 22.30 -41.00
CA LYS A 839 -25.14 22.86 -40.77
C LYS A 839 -26.17 22.04 -41.54
N ASN A 840 -27.29 21.72 -40.90
CA ASN A 840 -28.28 20.80 -41.47
C ASN A 840 -28.86 21.33 -42.79
N GLY A 841 -28.79 20.52 -43.84
CA GLY A 841 -29.31 20.82 -45.18
C GLY A 841 -28.44 21.76 -46.02
N GLU A 842 -27.34 22.30 -45.49
CA GLU A 842 -26.45 23.22 -46.21
C GLU A 842 -25.22 22.50 -46.76
N ASN A 843 -24.75 22.91 -47.95
CA ASN A 843 -23.50 22.41 -48.50
C ASN A 843 -22.29 23.03 -47.79
N LEU A 844 -21.24 22.24 -47.58
CA LEU A 844 -19.93 22.72 -47.16
C LEU A 844 -19.10 23.06 -48.41
N THR A 845 -18.98 24.36 -48.71
CA THR A 845 -18.29 24.86 -49.92
C THR A 845 -16.77 24.85 -49.78
N ASP A 846 -16.10 24.90 -50.92
CA ASP A 846 -14.65 25.05 -51.03
C ASP A 846 -14.18 26.38 -50.44
N GLU A 847 -14.91 27.48 -50.64
CA GLU A 847 -14.61 28.78 -50.03
C GLU A 847 -14.57 28.67 -48.50
N LYS A 848 -15.61 28.07 -47.90
CA LYS A 848 -15.67 27.88 -46.45
C LYS A 848 -14.56 26.97 -45.94
N LEU A 849 -14.30 25.85 -46.61
CA LEU A 849 -13.20 24.97 -46.23
C LEU A 849 -11.82 25.59 -46.48
N ASN A 850 -11.67 26.47 -47.46
CA ASN A 850 -10.45 27.24 -47.67
C ASN A 850 -10.21 28.19 -46.49
N THR A 851 -11.24 28.87 -45.98
CA THR A 851 -11.09 29.72 -44.78
C THR A 851 -10.66 28.92 -43.55
N PHE A 852 -11.07 27.64 -43.46
CA PHE A 852 -10.59 26.74 -42.41
C PHE A 852 -9.16 26.28 -42.68
N ALA A 853 -8.82 25.87 -43.90
CA ALA A 853 -7.49 25.37 -44.26
C ALA A 853 -6.40 26.46 -44.21
N GLU A 854 -6.76 27.73 -44.36
CA GLU A 854 -5.86 28.87 -44.13
C GLU A 854 -5.54 29.08 -42.64
N LYS A 855 -6.42 28.64 -41.75
CA LYS A 855 -6.29 28.82 -40.29
C LYS A 855 -5.81 27.55 -39.58
N TYR A 856 -6.23 26.38 -40.07
CA TYR A 856 -6.17 25.10 -39.38
C TYR A 856 -5.43 24.09 -40.25
N LYS A 857 -4.30 23.58 -39.73
CA LYS A 857 -3.57 22.51 -40.38
C LYS A 857 -4.31 21.17 -40.31
N PHE A 858 -5.16 20.97 -39.30
CA PHE A 858 -5.86 19.73 -39.06
C PHE A 858 -7.35 20.01 -38.80
N ILE A 859 -8.22 19.51 -39.68
CA ILE A 859 -9.66 19.81 -39.68
C ILE A 859 -10.45 18.52 -39.61
N HIS A 860 -11.41 18.43 -38.69
CA HIS A 860 -12.34 17.32 -38.56
C HIS A 860 -13.76 17.81 -38.83
N ILE A 861 -14.31 17.41 -39.97
CA ILE A 861 -15.68 17.69 -40.39
C ILE A 861 -16.59 16.57 -39.90
N GLN A 862 -17.64 16.90 -39.17
CA GLN A 862 -18.63 15.96 -38.69
C GLN A 862 -19.99 16.27 -39.31
N SER A 863 -20.58 15.28 -39.98
CA SER A 863 -21.95 15.31 -40.51
C SER A 863 -22.77 14.26 -39.79
N GLY A 864 -24.01 14.56 -39.40
CA GLY A 864 -24.83 13.65 -38.60
C GLY A 864 -26.30 14.03 -38.61
N ASN A 865 -27.14 13.21 -37.96
CA ASN A 865 -28.58 13.48 -37.88
C ASN A 865 -28.83 14.80 -37.13
N GLY A 866 -29.54 15.73 -37.79
CA GLY A 866 -29.77 17.09 -37.29
C GLY A 866 -28.67 18.10 -37.64
N TYR A 867 -27.61 17.67 -38.32
CA TYR A 867 -26.52 18.51 -38.80
C TYR A 867 -25.91 17.97 -40.11
N HIS A 868 -26.74 17.37 -40.97
CA HIS A 868 -26.31 16.70 -42.21
C HIS A 868 -25.99 17.73 -43.30
N THR A 869 -24.87 17.53 -44.01
CA THR A 869 -24.54 18.30 -45.23
C THR A 869 -24.69 17.43 -46.48
N PRO A 870 -25.37 17.88 -47.55
CA PRO A 870 -25.49 17.11 -48.79
C PRO A 870 -24.18 16.98 -49.57
N ASN A 871 -23.41 18.08 -49.69
CA ASN A 871 -22.15 18.12 -50.44
C ASN A 871 -21.02 18.74 -49.60
N MET A 872 -19.81 18.21 -49.73
CA MET A 872 -18.58 18.72 -49.13
C MET A 872 -17.54 18.91 -50.25
N ILE A 873 -17.20 20.16 -50.55
CA ILE A 873 -16.31 20.52 -51.67
C ILE A 873 -14.97 20.99 -51.11
N PHE A 874 -13.88 20.31 -51.48
CA PHE A 874 -12.54 20.65 -50.97
C PHE A 874 -11.92 21.83 -51.73
N PRO A 875 -11.16 22.68 -51.03
CA PRO A 875 -10.39 23.74 -51.66
C PRO A 875 -9.23 23.15 -52.46
N PRO A 876 -8.65 23.90 -53.43
CA PRO A 876 -7.46 23.46 -54.14
C PRO A 876 -6.29 23.25 -53.16
N ALA A 877 -5.49 22.22 -53.41
CA ALA A 877 -4.23 22.03 -52.70
C ALA A 877 -3.19 23.04 -53.22
N THR A 878 -2.53 23.74 -52.30
CA THR A 878 -1.55 24.79 -52.60
C THR A 878 -0.33 24.65 -51.68
N PRO A 879 0.84 25.22 -52.02
CA PRO A 879 2.00 25.17 -51.14
C PRO A 879 1.72 25.68 -49.71
N LYS A 880 0.74 26.56 -49.53
CA LYS A 880 0.29 27.07 -48.23
C LYS A 880 -0.38 26.02 -47.35
N ASN A 881 -1.20 25.14 -47.92
CA ASN A 881 -1.89 24.08 -47.17
C ASN A 881 -1.15 22.74 -47.21
N LYS A 882 0.11 22.70 -47.69
CA LYS A 882 0.94 21.50 -47.70
C LYS A 882 1.06 20.89 -46.30
N GLY A 883 0.76 19.60 -46.19
CA GLY A 883 0.75 18.85 -44.94
C GLY A 883 -0.50 19.04 -44.10
N SER A 884 -1.50 19.79 -44.58
CA SER A 884 -2.79 19.91 -43.89
C SER A 884 -3.62 18.65 -44.10
N ILE A 885 -4.40 18.27 -43.09
CA ILE A 885 -5.26 17.08 -43.11
C ILE A 885 -6.71 17.49 -42.91
N ILE A 886 -7.59 16.98 -43.76
CA ILE A 886 -9.05 17.06 -43.58
C ILE A 886 -9.60 15.65 -43.36
N LYS A 887 -10.15 15.44 -42.17
CA LYS A 887 -10.88 14.22 -41.76
C LYS A 887 -12.38 14.50 -41.85
N ILE A 888 -13.15 13.56 -42.38
CA ILE A 888 -14.61 13.64 -42.47
C ILE A 888 -15.17 12.41 -41.77
N SER A 889 -16.07 12.60 -40.81
CA SER A 889 -16.86 11.54 -40.19
C SER A 889 -18.34 11.76 -40.46
N SER A 890 -19.02 10.74 -40.98
CA SER A 890 -20.47 10.79 -41.18
C SER A 890 -21.19 9.86 -40.22
N PHE A 891 -22.10 10.42 -39.42
CA PHE A 891 -23.03 9.75 -38.52
C PHE A 891 -24.48 9.87 -39.02
N ALA A 892 -24.69 10.46 -40.19
CA ALA A 892 -26.01 10.72 -40.75
C ALA A 892 -26.58 9.49 -41.44
N ASP A 893 -27.90 9.30 -41.37
CA ASP A 893 -28.58 8.22 -42.10
C ASP A 893 -28.56 8.46 -43.62
N TRP A 894 -28.35 9.70 -44.06
CA TRP A 894 -28.19 10.08 -45.47
C TRP A 894 -26.72 10.21 -45.86
N SER A 895 -26.36 9.75 -47.07
CA SER A 895 -25.02 9.92 -47.61
C SER A 895 -24.72 11.39 -47.93
N SER A 896 -23.46 11.78 -47.81
CA SER A 896 -22.94 13.07 -48.31
C SER A 896 -22.03 12.82 -49.52
N ASN A 897 -22.08 13.72 -50.50
CA ASN A 897 -21.09 13.75 -51.58
C ASN A 897 -19.84 14.49 -51.10
N VAL A 898 -18.66 13.98 -51.40
CA VAL A 898 -17.35 14.50 -51.05
C VAL A 898 -16.56 14.70 -52.34
N ILE A 899 -16.32 15.95 -52.70
CA ILE A 899 -15.71 16.37 -53.97
C ILE A 899 -14.29 16.85 -53.68
N VAL A 900 -13.28 16.10 -54.15
CA VAL A 900 -11.86 16.35 -53.91
C VAL A 900 -11.10 16.28 -55.22
N ASN A 901 -10.26 17.29 -55.52
CA ASN A 901 -9.57 17.42 -56.81
C ASN A 901 -10.51 17.27 -58.03
N SER A 902 -11.72 17.84 -57.93
CA SER A 902 -12.79 17.71 -58.94
C SER A 902 -13.31 16.28 -59.16
N VAL A 903 -13.00 15.34 -58.27
CA VAL A 903 -13.52 13.97 -58.28
C VAL A 903 -14.55 13.82 -57.17
N GLU A 904 -15.75 13.35 -57.52
CA GLU A 904 -16.83 13.10 -56.57
C GLU A 904 -16.76 11.68 -55.98
N SER A 905 -16.98 11.57 -54.68
CA SER A 905 -17.12 10.31 -53.94
C SER A 905 -18.24 10.43 -52.91
N LYS A 906 -18.72 9.31 -52.36
CA LYS A 906 -19.75 9.32 -51.31
C LYS A 906 -19.19 8.88 -49.97
N ILE A 907 -19.66 9.51 -48.90
CA ILE A 907 -19.49 9.05 -47.53
C ILE A 907 -20.85 8.69 -46.94
N THR A 908 -20.97 7.49 -46.40
CA THR A 908 -22.18 6.96 -45.77
C THR A 908 -22.03 6.93 -44.25
N LYS A 909 -23.11 6.60 -43.53
CA LYS A 909 -23.10 6.43 -42.08
C LYS A 909 -21.94 5.55 -41.59
N ASP A 910 -21.36 5.96 -40.48
CA ASP A 910 -20.25 5.32 -39.75
C ASP A 910 -18.97 5.14 -40.59
N LYS A 911 -18.83 5.93 -41.67
CA LYS A 911 -17.60 6.00 -42.46
C LYS A 911 -16.77 7.23 -42.12
N ILE A 912 -15.47 7.05 -42.25
CA ILE A 912 -14.47 8.10 -42.11
C ILE A 912 -13.67 8.20 -43.41
N LEU A 913 -13.46 9.41 -43.89
CA LEU A 913 -12.53 9.72 -44.97
C LEU A 913 -11.44 10.67 -44.45
N SER A 914 -10.23 10.58 -44.98
CA SER A 914 -9.13 11.46 -44.62
C SER A 914 -8.28 11.78 -45.84
N TYR A 915 -7.86 13.04 -45.94
CA TYR A 915 -7.06 13.52 -47.06
C TYR A 915 -5.93 14.42 -46.54
N ILE A 916 -4.75 14.31 -47.14
CA ILE A 916 -3.60 15.19 -46.87
C ILE A 916 -3.24 15.98 -48.13
N SER A 917 -2.95 17.27 -47.99
CA SER A 917 -2.44 18.06 -49.10
C SER A 917 -0.93 17.88 -49.26
N ASN A 918 -0.45 17.55 -50.46
CA ASN A 918 0.99 17.57 -50.78
C ASN A 918 1.48 18.95 -51.26
N GLY A 919 0.60 19.95 -51.27
CA GLY A 919 0.83 21.28 -51.80
C GLY A 919 0.40 21.50 -53.26
N HIS A 920 -0.06 20.45 -53.94
CA HIS A 920 -0.54 20.48 -55.34
C HIS A 920 -1.85 19.70 -55.53
N THR A 921 -2.00 18.56 -54.84
CA THR A 921 -3.22 17.74 -54.82
C THR A 921 -3.54 17.25 -53.40
N TRP A 922 -4.81 17.00 -53.14
CA TRP A 922 -5.24 16.27 -51.94
C TRP A 922 -5.14 14.76 -52.19
N GLN A 923 -4.38 14.07 -51.37
CA GLN A 923 -4.22 12.63 -51.45
C GLN A 923 -5.06 11.98 -50.37
N LYS A 924 -5.92 11.03 -50.75
CA LYS A 924 -6.66 10.21 -49.79
C LYS A 924 -5.65 9.37 -49.01
N ILE A 925 -5.77 9.38 -47.69
CA ILE A 925 -4.92 8.60 -46.79
C ILE A 925 -5.79 7.70 -45.91
N GLU A 926 -5.26 6.52 -45.58
CA GLU A 926 -5.73 5.79 -44.41
C GLU A 926 -5.25 6.60 -43.20
N SER A 927 -6.17 6.97 -42.31
CA SER A 927 -5.99 7.94 -41.23
C SER A 927 -4.55 7.98 -40.69
N GLN A 928 -3.83 9.08 -40.93
CA GLN A 928 -2.57 9.33 -40.24
C GLN A 928 -2.89 9.93 -38.88
N GLY A 929 -2.57 9.19 -37.82
CA GLY A 929 -2.58 9.77 -36.49
C GLY A 929 -1.51 10.87 -36.36
N ILE A 930 -1.77 11.84 -35.51
CA ILE A 930 -0.76 12.84 -35.14
C ILE A 930 -0.02 12.32 -33.92
N TYR A 931 1.30 12.22 -34.00
CA TYR A 931 2.11 11.62 -32.95
C TYR A 931 3.18 12.60 -32.48
N LYS A 932 3.37 12.71 -31.16
CA LYS A 932 4.48 13.45 -30.56
C LYS A 932 5.27 12.57 -29.60
N LYS A 933 6.58 12.45 -29.84
CA LYS A 933 7.52 11.74 -28.97
C LYS A 933 8.11 12.72 -27.94
N PRO A 934 8.03 12.44 -26.62
CA PRO A 934 8.77 13.18 -25.63
C PRO A 934 10.29 13.10 -25.86
N ASP A 935 11.00 14.21 -25.70
CA ASP A 935 12.46 14.25 -25.74
C ASP A 935 13.05 13.72 -24.43
N LYS A 936 12.43 14.09 -23.31
CA LYS A 936 12.72 13.56 -21.97
C LYS A 936 11.43 13.12 -21.29
N GLN A 937 11.52 12.06 -20.51
CA GLN A 937 10.40 11.49 -19.79
C GLN A 937 10.76 11.31 -18.32
N GLY A 938 9.81 11.59 -17.44
CA GLY A 938 9.97 11.39 -16.01
C GLY A 938 11.00 12.30 -15.36
N VAL A 939 11.14 13.52 -15.89
CA VAL A 939 12.01 14.55 -15.32
C VAL A 939 11.18 15.58 -14.56
N PRO A 940 11.77 16.29 -13.58
CA PRO A 940 11.07 17.40 -12.96
C PRO A 940 10.85 18.55 -13.96
N ILE A 941 9.70 19.20 -13.85
CA ILE A 941 9.17 20.11 -14.87
C ILE A 941 8.58 21.38 -14.26
N ILE A 942 8.51 22.42 -15.08
CA ILE A 942 7.66 23.59 -14.89
C ILE A 942 6.63 23.55 -16.02
N THR A 943 5.36 23.26 -15.69
CA THR A 943 4.25 23.37 -16.63
C THR A 943 3.82 24.83 -16.69
N LEU A 944 4.01 25.47 -17.84
CA LEU A 944 3.49 26.79 -18.12
C LEU A 944 2.09 26.64 -18.71
N THR A 945 1.07 27.15 -18.02
CA THR A 945 -0.30 27.16 -18.53
C THR A 945 -0.95 28.52 -18.39
N GLY A 946 -1.92 28.83 -19.22
CA GLY A 946 -2.61 30.11 -19.21
C GLY A 946 -3.54 30.28 -20.39
N PHE A 947 -4.17 31.45 -20.49
CA PHE A 947 -5.00 31.82 -21.62
C PHE A 947 -4.27 32.79 -22.54
N TYR A 948 -4.47 32.62 -23.84
CA TYR A 948 -4.01 33.55 -24.87
C TYR A 948 -5.10 33.80 -25.93
N ASP A 949 -5.19 35.03 -26.43
CA ASP A 949 -6.11 35.40 -27.50
C ASP A 949 -5.38 35.62 -28.84
N PRO A 950 -5.46 34.66 -29.77
CA PRO A 950 -4.87 34.83 -31.10
C PRO A 950 -5.51 35.95 -31.92
N ASP A 951 -6.77 36.30 -31.66
CA ASP A 951 -7.48 37.35 -32.39
C ASP A 951 -7.18 38.76 -31.82
N GLY A 952 -6.54 38.85 -30.65
CA GLY A 952 -6.19 40.10 -29.98
C GLY A 952 -7.37 40.98 -29.56
N LYS A 953 -8.59 40.42 -29.39
CA LYS A 953 -9.77 41.18 -28.92
C LYS A 953 -9.87 41.22 -27.39
N PHE A 954 -9.27 40.27 -26.68
CA PHE A 954 -9.18 40.29 -25.22
C PHE A 954 -7.84 40.91 -24.80
N GLU A 955 -7.91 41.92 -23.93
CA GLU A 955 -6.72 42.64 -23.47
C GLU A 955 -5.87 41.81 -22.47
N ARG A 956 -6.52 40.95 -21.67
CA ARG A 956 -5.88 40.23 -20.57
C ARG A 956 -5.60 38.78 -20.93
N GLN A 957 -4.32 38.46 -21.06
CA GLN A 957 -3.82 37.09 -21.10
C GLN A 957 -3.40 36.66 -19.69
N SER A 958 -3.08 35.38 -19.51
CA SER A 958 -2.57 34.88 -18.23
C SER A 958 -1.47 33.86 -18.42
N CYS A 959 -0.58 33.77 -17.43
CA CYS A 959 0.38 32.70 -17.26
C CYS A 959 0.40 32.23 -15.80
N ILE A 960 0.45 30.92 -15.61
CA ILE A 960 0.54 30.24 -14.32
C ILE A 960 1.67 29.20 -14.44
N PRO A 961 2.84 29.46 -13.86
CA PRO A 961 3.92 28.48 -13.75
C PRO A 961 3.60 27.46 -12.64
N LEU A 962 3.52 26.18 -12.99
CA LEU A 962 3.27 25.07 -12.07
C LEU A 962 4.51 24.17 -11.96
N TYR A 963 5.02 23.94 -10.75
CA TYR A 963 6.27 23.21 -10.52
C TYR A 963 5.95 21.77 -10.16
N GLY A 964 6.31 20.81 -11.03
CA GLY A 964 5.99 19.40 -10.88
C GLY A 964 7.23 18.52 -10.72
N SER A 965 7.14 17.48 -9.89
CA SER A 965 8.25 16.56 -9.61
C SER A 965 8.57 15.59 -10.77
N PHE A 966 7.63 15.39 -11.69
CA PHE A 966 7.76 14.46 -12.82
C PHE A 966 6.79 14.81 -13.95
N GLY A 967 7.29 14.83 -15.17
CA GLY A 967 6.50 14.95 -16.40
C GLY A 967 7.30 14.69 -17.67
N MET A 968 6.69 15.00 -18.80
CA MET A 968 7.25 14.78 -20.14
C MET A 968 7.63 16.10 -20.79
N VAL A 969 8.83 16.20 -21.36
CA VAL A 969 9.36 17.42 -22.00
C VAL A 969 9.52 17.21 -23.48
N TYR A 970 9.21 18.24 -24.26
CA TYR A 970 9.26 18.24 -25.72
C TYR A 970 10.18 19.35 -26.23
N ARG A 971 10.73 19.15 -27.43
CA ARG A 971 11.64 20.12 -28.04
C ARG A 971 10.93 21.44 -28.35
N PRO A 972 11.62 22.58 -28.23
CA PRO A 972 11.17 23.84 -28.80
C PRO A 972 11.00 23.73 -30.32
N ASP A 973 10.11 24.55 -30.88
CA ASP A 973 9.90 24.65 -32.32
C ASP A 973 11.05 25.43 -32.97
N GLU A 974 11.74 24.83 -33.94
CA GLU A 974 12.86 25.44 -34.65
C GLU A 974 12.43 26.60 -35.58
N HIS A 975 11.20 26.54 -36.09
CA HIS A 975 10.63 27.54 -36.98
C HIS A 975 9.20 27.89 -36.59
N ILE A 976 8.97 29.18 -36.31
CA ILE A 976 7.63 29.73 -36.07
C ILE A 976 7.20 30.50 -37.32
N PRO A 977 6.04 30.18 -37.93
CA PRO A 977 5.50 30.98 -39.02
C PRO A 977 5.27 32.43 -38.57
N PRO A 978 5.55 33.45 -39.41
CA PRO A 978 5.51 34.86 -39.01
C PRO A 978 4.21 35.35 -38.37
N ASP A 979 3.07 34.75 -38.73
CA ASP A 979 1.74 35.14 -38.22
C ASP A 979 1.23 34.23 -37.10
N SER A 980 2.02 33.23 -36.67
CA SER A 980 1.63 32.31 -35.60
C SER A 980 1.94 32.90 -34.22
N PRO A 981 1.00 32.86 -33.27
CA PRO A 981 1.29 33.09 -31.87
C PRO A 981 2.26 32.04 -31.33
N TYR A 982 3.07 32.43 -30.34
CA TYR A 982 4.01 31.52 -29.70
C TYR A 982 4.32 31.95 -28.26
N LEU A 983 4.75 30.99 -27.45
CA LEU A 983 5.43 31.29 -26.19
C LEU A 983 6.92 31.42 -26.45
N GLU A 984 7.53 32.45 -25.90
CA GLU A 984 8.97 32.63 -25.80
C GLU A 984 9.39 32.41 -24.35
N VAL A 985 10.12 31.33 -24.08
CA VAL A 985 10.64 31.00 -22.75
C VAL A 985 12.12 31.33 -22.71
N ILE A 986 12.50 32.23 -21.82
CA ILE A 986 13.87 32.70 -21.63
C ILE A 986 14.46 31.95 -20.43
N LEU A 987 15.60 31.29 -20.65
CA LEU A 987 16.35 30.58 -19.63
C LEU A 987 17.33 31.51 -18.91
N GLN A 988 17.78 31.09 -17.72
CA GLN A 988 18.74 31.85 -16.92
C GLN A 988 20.06 32.14 -17.65
N ASP A 989 20.47 31.27 -18.58
CA ASP A 989 21.69 31.44 -19.39
C ASP A 989 21.50 32.32 -20.64
N GLY A 990 20.29 32.84 -20.86
CA GLY A 990 19.93 33.67 -22.02
C GLY A 990 19.41 32.89 -23.22
N THR A 991 19.37 31.55 -23.18
CA THR A 991 18.77 30.73 -24.23
C THR A 991 17.28 31.03 -24.38
N ILE A 992 16.80 31.09 -25.62
CA ILE A 992 15.40 31.35 -25.95
C ILE A 992 14.78 30.11 -26.60
N ASN A 993 13.78 29.55 -25.93
CA ASN A 993 12.97 28.44 -26.44
C ASN A 993 11.62 28.96 -26.92
N LYS A 994 11.20 28.58 -28.13
CA LYS A 994 9.92 29.00 -28.72
C LYS A 994 8.97 27.81 -28.86
N TYR A 995 7.70 28.04 -28.54
CA TYR A 995 6.65 27.03 -28.61
C TYR A 995 5.46 27.59 -29.37
N GLN A 996 5.19 27.06 -30.57
CA GLN A 996 4.10 27.50 -31.43
C GLN A 996 2.74 27.24 -30.77
N LEU A 997 1.85 28.22 -30.88
CA LEU A 997 0.45 28.12 -30.46
C LEU A 997 -0.47 28.24 -31.69
N HIS A 998 -1.74 27.85 -31.53
CA HIS A 998 -2.74 27.98 -32.58
C HIS A 998 -3.06 29.46 -32.89
N ALA A 999 -3.08 29.83 -34.17
CA ALA A 999 -3.24 31.21 -34.64
C ALA A 999 -4.69 31.71 -34.74
N PHE A 1000 -5.61 31.09 -34.02
CA PHE A 1000 -7.04 31.34 -34.14
C PHE A 1000 -7.78 30.87 -32.88
N ARG A 1001 -8.94 31.46 -32.59
CA ARG A 1001 -9.80 30.94 -31.52
C ARG A 1001 -10.47 29.65 -31.96
N MET A 1002 -10.24 28.56 -31.22
CA MET A 1002 -10.90 27.29 -31.49
C MET A 1002 -12.40 27.31 -31.15
N LYS A 1003 -12.81 28.18 -30.22
CA LYS A 1003 -14.20 28.41 -29.85
C LYS A 1003 -14.48 29.91 -29.84
N GLU A 1004 -15.53 30.30 -30.56
CA GLU A 1004 -15.94 31.70 -30.64
C GLU A 1004 -16.25 32.27 -29.25
N GLY A 1005 -15.83 33.52 -29.02
CA GLY A 1005 -16.04 34.22 -27.74
C GLY A 1005 -15.12 33.79 -26.59
N LEU A 1006 -14.25 32.79 -26.78
CA LEU A 1006 -13.31 32.33 -25.73
C LEU A 1006 -11.85 32.40 -26.22
N MET A 1007 -10.96 32.74 -25.30
CA MET A 1007 -9.51 32.56 -25.49
C MET A 1007 -9.16 31.07 -25.61
N ASN A 1008 -8.04 30.80 -26.27
CA ASN A 1008 -7.44 29.47 -26.20
C ASN A 1008 -6.65 29.33 -24.89
N LYS A 1009 -6.42 28.10 -24.45
CA LYS A 1009 -5.45 27.80 -23.40
C LYS A 1009 -4.15 27.27 -23.98
N TYR A 1010 -3.04 27.50 -23.30
CA TYR A 1010 -1.74 26.88 -23.59
C TYR A 1010 -1.26 26.04 -22.40
N HIS A 1011 -0.37 25.10 -22.69
CA HIS A 1011 0.17 24.15 -21.71
C HIS A 1011 1.49 23.58 -22.25
N VAL A 1012 2.62 23.95 -21.64
CA VAL A 1012 3.95 23.53 -22.10
C VAL A 1012 4.80 23.12 -20.91
N ASN A 1013 5.39 21.92 -20.97
CA ASN A 1013 6.36 21.45 -19.97
C ASN A 1013 7.77 21.87 -20.35
N ILE A 1014 8.41 22.62 -19.45
CA ILE A 1014 9.84 22.96 -19.49
C ILE A 1014 10.56 22.11 -18.45
N GLU A 1015 11.73 21.56 -18.76
CA GLU A 1015 12.54 20.86 -17.76
C GLU A 1015 12.96 21.85 -16.66
N TRP A 1016 12.64 21.53 -15.40
CA TRP A 1016 12.88 22.43 -14.26
C TRP A 1016 14.37 22.82 -14.14
N LYS A 1017 15.29 21.88 -14.42
CA LYS A 1017 16.75 22.11 -14.35
C LYS A 1017 17.27 23.14 -15.36
N LEU A 1018 16.49 23.50 -16.37
CA LEU A 1018 16.87 24.53 -17.33
C LEU A 1018 16.71 25.96 -16.78
N ASN A 1019 16.16 26.11 -15.56
CA ASN A 1019 15.96 27.38 -14.88
C ASN A 1019 15.32 28.45 -15.79
N PRO A 1020 14.09 28.22 -16.30
CA PRO A 1020 13.37 29.26 -17.03
C PRO A 1020 13.10 30.43 -16.07
N VAL A 1021 13.37 31.66 -16.53
CA VAL A 1021 13.26 32.88 -15.70
C VAL A 1021 12.17 33.83 -16.18
N LYS A 1022 11.70 33.66 -17.42
CA LYS A 1022 10.67 34.54 -18.01
C LYS A 1022 9.94 33.84 -19.14
N VAL A 1023 8.67 34.18 -19.32
CA VAL A 1023 7.89 33.80 -20.50
C VAL A 1023 7.21 35.03 -21.10
N ASN A 1024 7.29 35.17 -22.42
CA ASN A 1024 6.53 36.15 -23.19
C ASN A 1024 5.52 35.43 -24.09
N ILE A 1025 4.32 35.97 -24.19
CA ILE A 1025 3.31 35.53 -25.17
C ILE A 1025 3.35 36.49 -26.35
N TYR A 1026 3.64 35.96 -27.53
CA TYR A 1026 3.60 36.71 -28.77
C TYR A 1026 2.32 36.42 -29.55
N VAL A 1027 1.63 37.48 -29.99
CA VAL A 1027 0.52 37.43 -30.94
C VAL A 1027 0.79 38.49 -32.01
N ASN A 1028 0.74 38.12 -33.30
CA ASN A 1028 1.05 39.03 -34.42
C ASN A 1028 2.41 39.75 -34.24
N ASN A 1029 3.44 39.01 -33.83
CA ASN A 1029 4.79 39.52 -33.53
C ASN A 1029 4.88 40.63 -32.48
N LYS A 1030 3.84 40.80 -31.64
CA LYS A 1030 3.85 41.70 -30.49
C LYS A 1030 3.75 40.90 -29.20
N ILE A 1031 4.52 41.32 -28.19
CA ILE A 1031 4.36 40.79 -26.84
C ILE A 1031 3.02 41.31 -26.30
N VAL A 1032 2.12 40.39 -25.98
CA VAL A 1032 0.81 40.71 -25.38
C VAL A 1032 0.77 40.41 -23.88
N HIS A 1033 1.72 39.63 -23.38
CA HIS A 1033 1.86 39.32 -21.96
C HIS A 1033 3.28 38.85 -21.65
N THR A 1034 3.76 39.17 -20.45
CA THR A 1034 5.05 38.75 -19.91
C THR A 1034 4.83 38.32 -18.47
N GLU A 1035 5.41 37.18 -18.10
CA GLU A 1035 5.39 36.66 -16.73
C GLU A 1035 6.83 36.28 -16.33
N ASP A 1036 7.27 36.74 -15.17
CA ASP A 1036 8.54 36.30 -14.58
C ASP A 1036 8.36 34.94 -13.90
N ILE A 1037 9.33 34.05 -14.06
CA ILE A 1037 9.29 32.69 -13.49
C ILE A 1037 10.25 32.64 -12.31
N GLU A 1038 9.71 32.36 -11.14
CA GLU A 1038 10.50 32.20 -9.91
C GLU A 1038 11.34 30.91 -9.94
N ILE A 1039 12.64 31.02 -9.68
CA ILE A 1039 13.48 29.83 -9.52
C ILE A 1039 13.21 29.21 -8.13
N LYS A 1040 12.47 28.11 -8.11
CA LYS A 1040 12.14 27.36 -6.89
C LYS A 1040 12.93 26.08 -6.75
N THR A 1041 13.21 25.69 -5.51
CA THR A 1041 13.64 24.32 -5.20
C THR A 1041 12.41 23.42 -5.09
N LEU A 1042 12.45 22.25 -5.73
CA LEU A 1042 11.38 21.27 -5.63
C LEU A 1042 11.27 20.74 -4.20
N LYS A 1043 10.07 20.78 -3.64
CA LYS A 1043 9.81 20.41 -2.23
C LYS A 1043 9.36 18.97 -2.07
N HIS A 1044 8.71 18.42 -3.08
CA HIS A 1044 8.03 17.15 -2.99
C HIS A 1044 8.56 16.15 -4.04
N PRO A 1045 8.88 14.90 -3.63
CA PRO A 1045 9.39 13.93 -4.58
C PRO A 1045 8.26 13.25 -5.34
N THR A 1046 8.62 12.65 -6.46
CA THR A 1046 7.78 11.64 -7.09
C THR A 1046 7.81 10.39 -6.24
N THR A 1047 6.70 9.67 -6.16
CA THR A 1047 6.71 8.32 -5.59
C THR A 1047 6.31 7.29 -6.63
N ILE A 1048 6.99 6.15 -6.63
CA ILE A 1048 6.65 4.99 -7.44
C ILE A 1048 6.24 3.87 -6.49
N ASN A 1049 4.99 3.41 -6.60
CA ASN A 1049 4.38 2.44 -5.68
C ASN A 1049 4.44 2.85 -4.19
N GLY A 1050 4.58 4.15 -3.91
CA GLY A 1050 4.72 4.69 -2.55
C GLY A 1050 6.17 4.94 -2.11
N GLU A 1051 7.16 4.39 -2.81
CA GLU A 1051 8.57 4.65 -2.54
C GLU A 1051 9.01 6.00 -3.11
N ILE A 1052 9.81 6.77 -2.37
CA ILE A 1052 10.40 8.05 -2.80
C ILE A 1052 11.50 7.79 -3.83
N VAL A 1053 11.45 8.51 -4.97
CA VAL A 1053 12.42 8.36 -6.08
C VAL A 1053 13.06 9.67 -6.47
#